data_AF-A0A7V9PGB2-F1
#
_entry.id   AF-A0A7V9PGB2-F1
#
_cell.length_a   1.000
_cell.length_b   1.000
_cell.length_c   1.000
_cell.angle_alpha   90.00
_cell.angle_beta   90.00
_cell.angle_gamma   90.00
#
_symmetry.space_group_name_H-M   'P 1'
#
loop_
_entity.id
_entity.type
_entity.pdbx_description
1 polymer ?
#
loop_
_entity_poly.entity_id
_entity_poly.type
_entity_poly.pdbx_seq_one_letter_code
_entity_poly.pdbx_strand_id
1 'polypeptide(L)'
;MSRARLLPIVLIAAVLLAATSTSANAKHRQAEIVSPADRTQAPRSGQVRVVIDGNGIPRSSLLVELVTGKGRSRRERDLTGQLQVSDGSLVTELEAGDLVPGRSEIRLGERRGRHGVRRLDKARFSWEPSIDEVTAGRCDVLDPSRCLLPFPNDRFTEADAASDTGRRLSLDAASMPANTAGSAIDPSEWNRNDGFSPGSLVITFVPGIDLVATGVAPVTDIGRSLDRRSPIVLLDADTGERHPFWAELDADASGSEDQGLLIRPAVNLEEGHRYVVALRDLRSADGAILPAGRPFALYRDGIPTYLSALEERRPHMESMFRTLRRAGVRRSDLYLAWDFTVASEQNLAGRLLHIRDDAFASLQGAAPDFSVTGVEDFPDPVAEPQLRRRVSGTFSVPSYLTGTGAPGSRFTVGPDDLPVRNGDLEASFICNVPRSVVGPGGAVAPARLGVYGHGLLGGNGEVNAGNVQDMAVEHNFVFCATNWIGMASEDIGNAVAILGNFSLFPTLADRVQQGILNTLFLGRLMVHASGLAASPAFSLGTPEVPVLDRSDLFYDGNSQGAIIGGAATAVAQDWTRAVLGVPGMNYSTLLNRSVDFDTYALIFEPAYPDPLDRQLVLSLVQMLWDRAEANGYAHHMTDDPYPGTPAHDVLLHVAFSDHQVANVTAEVEARTIGAAARQPALAPGRHSDVEPLWRIPAIPAYPYDGSAVVYWDSGNPPPPPTNIAPRDGEDPHEKPRRQPAARLQKSAFLRTGGAVVDTCGGVPCLAP
;
A
#
# COMPACT_ATOMS: atom_id res chain seq x y z
N MET A 1 -4.58 -57.32 36.24
CA MET A 1 -5.92 -56.77 36.56
C MET A 1 -6.33 -55.88 35.39
N SER A 2 -6.91 -56.45 34.32
CA SER A 2 -8.36 -56.39 33.94
C SER A 2 -8.82 -54.95 33.66
N ARG A 3 -9.28 -54.50 32.47
CA ARG A 3 -9.79 -55.11 31.20
C ARG A 3 -9.51 -54.09 30.05
N ALA A 4 -8.96 -54.40 28.87
CA ALA A 4 -9.49 -55.15 27.69
C ALA A 4 -10.70 -54.42 27.01
N ARG A 5 -10.83 -54.19 25.69
CA ARG A 5 -10.46 -54.87 24.41
C ARG A 5 -10.55 -53.84 23.24
N LEU A 6 -9.67 -53.80 22.22
CA LEU A 6 -9.51 -54.63 20.99
C LEU A 6 -10.67 -54.58 19.95
N LEU A 7 -10.37 -53.96 18.80
CA LEU A 7 -10.92 -54.07 17.42
C LEU A 7 -10.75 -55.52 16.83
N PRO A 8 -11.07 -55.87 15.55
CA PRO A 8 -11.97 -55.33 14.48
C PRO A 8 -12.73 -56.44 13.66
N ILE A 9 -13.38 -56.07 12.53
CA ILE A 9 -13.42 -56.72 11.17
C ILE A 9 -14.80 -56.70 10.46
N VAL A 10 -14.71 -56.55 9.14
CA VAL A 10 -15.65 -56.26 8.03
C VAL A 10 -16.41 -57.51 7.48
N LEU A 11 -17.57 -57.32 6.80
CA LEU A 11 -17.97 -57.81 5.43
C LEU A 11 -19.47 -58.24 5.23
N ILE A 12 -20.19 -57.54 4.32
CA ILE A 12 -21.16 -57.92 3.23
C ILE A 12 -22.25 -59.03 3.41
N ALA A 13 -23.54 -58.72 3.11
CA ALA A 13 -24.43 -59.32 2.05
C ALA A 13 -25.97 -59.13 2.26
N ALA A 14 -26.73 -59.13 1.14
CA ALA A 14 -28.17 -58.83 0.92
C ALA A 14 -29.17 -59.99 1.25
N VAL A 15 -30.53 -59.89 1.24
CA VAL A 15 -31.52 -59.77 0.12
C VAL A 15 -32.98 -59.90 0.67
N LEU A 16 -33.94 -59.14 0.09
CA LEU A 16 -35.42 -59.27 -0.11
C LEU A 16 -36.33 -60.03 0.91
N LEU A 17 -37.61 -59.70 1.16
CA LEU A 17 -38.75 -59.50 0.23
C LEU A 17 -40.04 -59.06 1.00
N ALA A 18 -41.00 -58.51 0.26
CA ALA A 18 -42.48 -58.53 0.42
C ALA A 18 -43.19 -57.18 0.66
N ALA A 19 -43.85 -56.75 -0.42
CA ALA A 19 -44.81 -55.67 -0.50
C ALA A 19 -46.16 -56.03 0.15
N THR A 20 -46.83 -55.05 0.76
CA THR A 20 -48.29 -54.94 0.68
C THR A 20 -48.69 -53.47 0.50
N SER A 21 -49.49 -53.26 -0.53
CA SER A 21 -50.07 -52.01 -0.98
C SER A 21 -51.10 -51.48 -0.01
N THR A 22 -51.00 -50.20 0.35
CA THR A 22 -52.17 -49.38 0.68
C THR A 22 -52.15 -48.12 -0.17
N SER A 23 -53.13 -48.06 -1.07
CA SER A 23 -53.48 -46.93 -1.90
C SER A 23 -53.96 -45.78 -1.03
N ALA A 24 -53.18 -44.70 -0.95
CA ALA A 24 -53.59 -43.44 -0.35
C ALA A 24 -53.28 -42.28 -1.31
N ASN A 25 -54.34 -41.75 -1.91
CA ASN A 25 -54.46 -40.42 -2.51
C ASN A 25 -53.27 -39.87 -3.32
N ALA A 26 -53.15 -40.34 -4.56
CA ALA A 26 -52.53 -39.54 -5.61
C ALA A 26 -53.45 -38.34 -5.91
N LYS A 27 -53.29 -37.23 -5.17
CA LYS A 27 -53.64 -35.90 -5.71
C LYS A 27 -52.98 -35.83 -7.09
N HIS A 28 -53.73 -35.53 -8.14
CA HIS A 28 -53.19 -35.26 -9.48
C HIS A 28 -51.98 -34.32 -9.35
N ARG A 29 -50.77 -34.86 -9.37
CA ARG A 29 -49.56 -34.04 -9.46
C ARG A 29 -49.57 -33.43 -10.86
N GLN A 30 -49.42 -32.12 -10.92
CA GLN A 30 -49.32 -31.40 -12.17
C GLN A 30 -47.98 -31.77 -12.83
N ALA A 31 -47.89 -31.80 -14.17
CA ALA A 31 -46.58 -31.96 -14.80
C ALA A 31 -45.67 -30.82 -14.37
N GLU A 32 -44.41 -31.13 -14.06
CA GLU A 32 -43.45 -30.21 -13.45
C GLU A 32 -42.08 -30.28 -14.12
N ILE A 33 -41.35 -29.18 -14.06
CA ILE A 33 -39.96 -29.08 -14.51
C ILE A 33 -39.07 -29.51 -13.34
N VAL A 34 -38.42 -30.66 -13.50
CA VAL A 34 -37.46 -31.20 -12.52
C VAL A 34 -36.08 -30.55 -12.69
N SER A 35 -35.68 -30.30 -13.93
CA SER A 35 -34.41 -29.65 -14.26
C SER A 35 -34.56 -28.72 -15.48
N PRO A 36 -33.87 -27.56 -15.51
CA PRO A 36 -33.15 -26.98 -14.38
C PRO A 36 -34.11 -26.63 -13.25
N ALA A 37 -33.64 -26.66 -11.99
CA ALA A 37 -34.47 -26.18 -10.88
C ALA A 37 -34.69 -24.65 -11.01
N ASP A 38 -35.82 -24.15 -10.51
CA ASP A 38 -36.11 -22.70 -10.57
C ASP A 38 -35.07 -21.90 -9.77
N ARG A 39 -34.64 -20.78 -10.35
CA ARG A 39 -33.66 -19.82 -9.81
C ARG A 39 -32.25 -20.39 -9.64
N THR A 40 -31.78 -21.14 -10.63
CA THR A 40 -30.43 -21.72 -10.65
C THR A 40 -29.49 -21.03 -11.64
N GLN A 41 -28.19 -21.20 -11.43
CA GLN A 41 -27.16 -20.85 -12.40
C GLN A 41 -26.83 -22.08 -13.24
N ALA A 42 -26.82 -21.93 -14.57
CA ALA A 42 -26.36 -22.93 -15.51
C ALA A 42 -24.82 -22.97 -15.55
N PRO A 43 -24.21 -24.15 -15.74
CA PRO A 43 -22.77 -24.29 -15.78
C PRO A 43 -22.17 -23.47 -16.93
N ARG A 44 -20.91 -23.07 -16.77
CA ARG A 44 -20.15 -22.29 -17.77
C ARG A 44 -20.18 -22.92 -19.17
N SER A 45 -20.19 -24.26 -19.25
CA SER A 45 -20.29 -25.02 -20.52
C SER A 45 -21.58 -24.74 -21.30
N GLY A 46 -22.62 -24.20 -20.65
CA GLY A 46 -23.94 -24.01 -21.24
C GLY A 46 -24.77 -25.29 -21.33
N GLN A 47 -24.25 -26.42 -20.83
CA GLN A 47 -24.95 -27.68 -20.81
C GLN A 47 -26.03 -27.68 -19.73
N VAL A 48 -27.29 -27.61 -20.16
CA VAL A 48 -28.44 -27.63 -19.25
C VAL A 48 -29.34 -28.79 -19.61
N ARG A 49 -29.39 -29.78 -18.72
CA ARG A 49 -30.32 -30.90 -18.84
C ARG A 49 -31.72 -30.42 -18.48
N VAL A 50 -32.65 -30.50 -19.42
CA VAL A 50 -34.07 -30.20 -19.20
C VAL A 50 -34.79 -31.51 -18.92
N VAL A 51 -35.37 -31.65 -17.73
CA VAL A 51 -36.10 -32.85 -17.29
C VAL A 51 -37.50 -32.44 -16.88
N ILE A 52 -38.51 -33.05 -17.50
CA ILE A 52 -39.92 -32.83 -17.21
C ILE A 52 -40.52 -34.12 -16.66
N ASP A 53 -41.11 -34.05 -15.48
CA ASP A 53 -42.02 -35.09 -15.01
C ASP A 53 -43.40 -34.80 -15.59
N GLY A 54 -43.82 -35.63 -16.55
CA GLY A 54 -45.10 -35.48 -17.23
C GLY A 54 -46.31 -35.78 -16.34
N ASN A 55 -46.14 -36.46 -15.20
CA ASN A 55 -47.21 -36.86 -14.27
C ASN A 55 -48.47 -37.42 -14.96
N GLY A 56 -48.26 -38.24 -16.00
CA GLY A 56 -49.33 -38.88 -16.78
C GLY A 56 -49.98 -38.02 -17.88
N ILE A 57 -49.55 -36.77 -18.07
CA ILE A 57 -49.96 -35.94 -19.21
C ILE A 57 -49.30 -36.48 -20.49
N PRO A 58 -50.05 -36.78 -21.57
CA PRO A 58 -49.47 -37.25 -22.81
C PRO A 58 -48.47 -36.25 -23.38
N ARG A 59 -47.29 -36.71 -23.78
CA ARG A 59 -46.26 -35.86 -24.39
C ARG A 59 -46.80 -35.00 -25.55
N SER A 60 -47.71 -35.54 -26.35
CA SER A 60 -48.35 -34.84 -27.47
C SER A 60 -49.18 -33.61 -27.06
N SER A 61 -49.62 -33.57 -25.80
CA SER A 61 -50.36 -32.45 -25.21
C SER A 61 -49.46 -31.46 -24.47
N LEU A 62 -48.18 -31.77 -24.26
CA LEU A 62 -47.23 -30.85 -23.63
C LEU A 62 -46.65 -29.85 -24.65
N LEU A 63 -46.31 -28.68 -24.15
CA LEU A 63 -45.52 -27.66 -24.82
C LEU A 63 -44.38 -27.27 -23.86
N VAL A 64 -43.14 -27.46 -24.28
CA VAL A 64 -41.95 -27.05 -23.53
C VAL A 64 -41.24 -25.98 -24.34
N GLU A 65 -41.07 -24.80 -23.78
CA GLU A 65 -40.46 -23.66 -24.47
C GLU A 65 -39.25 -23.16 -23.69
N LEU A 66 -38.15 -22.93 -24.39
CA LEU A 66 -37.02 -22.14 -23.89
C LEU A 66 -37.22 -20.68 -24.28
N VAL A 67 -37.17 -19.81 -23.28
CA VAL A 67 -37.18 -18.37 -23.44
C VAL A 67 -35.81 -17.83 -23.05
N THR A 68 -35.12 -17.17 -23.96
CA THR A 68 -33.83 -16.50 -23.69
C THR A 68 -33.90 -15.02 -24.03
N GLY A 69 -33.01 -14.22 -23.43
CA GLY A 69 -32.93 -12.78 -23.68
C GLY A 69 -34.12 -11.97 -23.13
N LYS A 70 -34.10 -10.65 -23.39
CA LYS A 70 -35.13 -9.71 -22.90
C LYS A 70 -35.40 -8.62 -23.93
N GLY A 71 -36.62 -8.09 -23.95
CA GLY A 71 -36.99 -7.00 -24.84
C GLY A 71 -36.80 -7.39 -26.31
N ARG A 72 -36.02 -6.61 -27.06
CA ARG A 72 -35.76 -6.85 -28.50
C ARG A 72 -34.90 -8.08 -28.78
N SER A 73 -34.11 -8.57 -27.81
CA SER A 73 -33.29 -9.78 -27.97
C SER A 73 -34.00 -11.06 -27.50
N ARG A 74 -35.27 -10.95 -27.08
CA ARG A 74 -36.06 -12.06 -26.57
C ARG A 74 -36.28 -13.11 -27.66
N ARG A 75 -35.94 -14.37 -27.39
CA ARG A 75 -36.15 -15.53 -28.26
C ARG A 75 -37.00 -16.56 -27.53
N GLU A 76 -37.92 -17.20 -28.25
CA GLU A 76 -38.70 -18.34 -27.79
C GLU A 76 -38.44 -19.51 -28.73
N ARG A 77 -38.10 -20.68 -28.18
CA ARG A 77 -37.82 -21.90 -28.94
C ARG A 77 -38.64 -23.06 -28.38
N ASP A 78 -39.42 -23.72 -29.22
CA ASP A 78 -40.16 -24.93 -28.86
C ASP A 78 -39.19 -26.13 -28.78
N LEU A 79 -39.08 -26.72 -27.60
CA LEU A 79 -38.25 -27.89 -27.29
C LEU A 79 -39.03 -29.21 -27.34
N THR A 80 -40.35 -29.17 -27.51
CA THR A 80 -41.23 -30.35 -27.37
C THR A 80 -40.84 -31.50 -28.30
N GLY A 81 -40.39 -31.18 -29.51
CA GLY A 81 -39.90 -32.15 -30.50
C GLY A 81 -38.58 -32.82 -30.12
N GLN A 82 -37.78 -32.19 -29.26
CA GLN A 82 -36.45 -32.64 -28.86
C GLN A 82 -36.45 -33.51 -27.59
N LEU A 83 -37.58 -33.55 -26.88
CA LEU A 83 -37.72 -34.40 -25.70
C LEU A 83 -37.55 -35.89 -26.04
N GLN A 84 -36.95 -36.66 -25.15
CA GLN A 84 -36.82 -38.11 -25.22
C GLN A 84 -37.30 -38.72 -23.91
N VAL A 85 -37.92 -39.90 -23.98
CA VAL A 85 -38.34 -40.60 -22.75
C VAL A 85 -37.12 -41.25 -22.12
N SER A 86 -36.84 -40.95 -20.86
CA SER A 86 -35.75 -41.53 -20.08
C SER A 86 -36.22 -41.70 -18.64
N ASP A 87 -36.21 -42.95 -18.14
CA ASP A 87 -36.59 -43.31 -16.77
C ASP A 87 -37.93 -42.72 -16.29
N GLY A 88 -38.94 -42.73 -17.16
CA GLY A 88 -40.28 -42.22 -16.87
C GLY A 88 -40.43 -40.69 -16.98
N SER A 89 -39.35 -39.96 -17.24
CA SER A 89 -39.34 -38.51 -17.48
C SER A 89 -39.14 -38.18 -18.95
N LEU A 90 -39.43 -36.93 -19.33
CA LEU A 90 -39.10 -36.37 -20.64
C LEU A 90 -37.86 -35.51 -20.53
N VAL A 91 -36.82 -35.83 -21.28
CA VAL A 91 -35.49 -35.22 -21.17
C VAL A 91 -35.05 -34.63 -22.49
N THR A 92 -34.41 -33.47 -22.46
CA THR A 92 -33.61 -32.92 -23.57
C THR A 92 -32.42 -32.17 -23.00
N GLU A 93 -31.44 -31.83 -23.84
CA GLU A 93 -30.25 -31.10 -23.43
C GLU A 93 -30.15 -29.81 -24.24
N LEU A 94 -29.82 -28.74 -23.53
CA LEU A 94 -29.45 -27.46 -24.13
C LEU A 94 -27.94 -27.36 -24.16
N GLU A 95 -27.43 -26.76 -25.23
CA GLU A 95 -26.02 -26.46 -25.39
C GLU A 95 -25.78 -24.94 -25.32
N ALA A 96 -24.52 -24.51 -25.24
CA ALA A 96 -24.16 -23.10 -25.22
C ALA A 96 -24.78 -22.28 -26.37
N GLY A 97 -24.94 -22.88 -27.56
CA GLY A 97 -25.56 -22.23 -28.73
C GLY A 97 -27.06 -21.95 -28.58
N ASP A 98 -27.72 -22.59 -27.61
CA ASP A 98 -29.14 -22.39 -27.31
C ASP A 98 -29.39 -21.25 -26.32
N LEU A 99 -28.35 -20.86 -25.60
CA LEU A 99 -28.41 -19.91 -24.50
C LEU A 99 -27.89 -18.53 -24.93
N VAL A 100 -28.32 -17.51 -24.20
CA VAL A 100 -27.80 -16.15 -24.30
C VAL A 100 -27.41 -15.72 -22.89
N PRO A 101 -26.25 -15.06 -22.69
CA PRO A 101 -25.85 -14.60 -21.37
C PRO A 101 -26.93 -13.77 -20.67
N GLY A 102 -27.28 -14.15 -19.45
CA GLY A 102 -28.37 -13.58 -18.66
C GLY A 102 -29.43 -14.61 -18.27
N ARG A 103 -30.61 -14.11 -17.86
CA ARG A 103 -31.72 -14.96 -17.43
C ARG A 103 -32.45 -15.60 -18.61
N SER A 104 -32.76 -16.88 -18.43
CA SER A 104 -33.56 -17.73 -19.30
C SER A 104 -34.68 -18.39 -18.50
N GLU A 105 -35.70 -18.88 -19.19
CA GLU A 105 -36.86 -19.54 -18.58
C GLU A 105 -37.29 -20.74 -19.43
N ILE A 106 -37.42 -21.92 -18.80
CA ILE A 106 -38.17 -23.04 -19.35
C ILE A 106 -39.62 -22.87 -18.94
N ARG A 107 -40.54 -22.91 -19.91
CA ARG A 107 -41.98 -22.89 -19.69
C ARG A 107 -42.57 -24.24 -20.05
N LEU A 108 -43.39 -24.77 -19.16
CA LEU A 108 -44.16 -25.98 -19.39
C LEU A 108 -45.64 -25.62 -19.50
N GLY A 109 -46.29 -26.08 -20.56
CA GLY A 109 -47.71 -25.87 -20.80
C GLY A 109 -48.40 -27.12 -21.31
N GLU A 110 -49.73 -27.16 -21.16
CA GLU A 110 -50.63 -28.16 -21.72
C GLU A 110 -51.47 -27.51 -22.82
N ARG A 111 -51.41 -28.06 -24.04
CA ARG A 111 -52.22 -27.64 -25.18
C ARG A 111 -53.69 -28.02 -24.96
N ARG A 112 -54.59 -27.05 -25.01
CA ARG A 112 -56.05 -27.18 -24.93
C ARG A 112 -56.71 -26.67 -26.22
N GLY A 113 -57.17 -27.58 -27.08
CA GLY A 113 -57.80 -27.23 -28.36
C GLY A 113 -56.83 -26.64 -29.40
N ARG A 114 -57.34 -25.99 -30.45
CA ARG A 114 -56.52 -25.50 -31.58
C ARG A 114 -55.54 -24.37 -31.24
N HIS A 115 -55.80 -23.57 -30.19
CA HIS A 115 -55.00 -22.38 -29.87
C HIS A 115 -54.76 -22.10 -28.37
N GLY A 116 -55.28 -22.92 -27.45
CA GLY A 116 -55.11 -22.69 -26.01
C GLY A 116 -53.87 -23.40 -25.47
N VAL A 117 -53.08 -22.72 -24.63
CA VAL A 117 -52.04 -23.36 -23.79
C VAL A 117 -52.30 -23.00 -22.34
N ARG A 118 -52.54 -24.00 -21.49
CA ARG A 118 -52.59 -23.83 -20.03
C ARG A 118 -51.18 -23.94 -19.50
N ARG A 119 -50.66 -22.88 -18.87
CA ARG A 119 -49.36 -22.93 -18.19
C ARG A 119 -49.41 -23.91 -17.02
N LEU A 120 -48.44 -24.80 -16.97
CA LEU A 120 -48.32 -25.79 -15.91
C LEU A 120 -47.24 -25.43 -14.91
N ASP A 121 -46.05 -25.12 -15.42
CA ASP A 121 -44.89 -24.84 -14.59
C ASP A 121 -43.89 -23.94 -15.33
N LYS A 122 -42.93 -23.38 -14.60
CA LYS A 122 -41.78 -22.67 -15.17
C LYS A 122 -40.54 -22.83 -14.29
N ALA A 123 -39.38 -22.91 -14.91
CA ALA A 123 -38.09 -22.88 -14.23
C ALA A 123 -37.23 -21.78 -14.85
N ARG A 124 -36.75 -20.85 -14.01
CA ARG A 124 -35.85 -19.78 -14.41
C ARG A 124 -34.42 -20.16 -14.07
N PHE A 125 -33.50 -19.81 -14.94
CA PHE A 125 -32.08 -19.98 -14.67
C PHE A 125 -31.30 -18.83 -15.31
N SER A 126 -30.03 -18.68 -14.99
CA SER A 126 -29.13 -17.74 -15.66
C SER A 126 -27.91 -18.48 -16.19
N TRP A 127 -27.30 -17.91 -17.22
CA TRP A 127 -26.06 -18.43 -17.76
C TRP A 127 -25.10 -17.26 -17.99
N GLU A 128 -23.91 -17.33 -17.42
CA GLU A 128 -22.88 -16.27 -17.55
C GLU A 128 -21.52 -16.92 -17.84
N PRO A 129 -21.26 -17.32 -19.09
CA PRO A 129 -20.10 -18.14 -19.46
C PRO A 129 -18.74 -17.42 -19.31
N SER A 130 -18.76 -16.10 -19.13
CA SER A 130 -17.57 -15.29 -18.91
C SER A 130 -17.14 -15.22 -17.44
N ILE A 131 -17.92 -15.77 -16.51
CA ILE A 131 -17.63 -15.74 -15.07
C ILE A 131 -17.11 -17.10 -14.65
N ASP A 132 -15.96 -17.12 -13.99
CA ASP A 132 -15.42 -18.34 -13.41
C ASP A 132 -15.93 -18.55 -11.99
N GLU A 133 -16.93 -19.42 -11.85
CA GLU A 133 -17.54 -19.76 -10.57
C GLU A 133 -16.60 -20.52 -9.62
N VAL A 134 -15.55 -21.17 -10.16
CA VAL A 134 -14.60 -21.98 -9.37
C VAL A 134 -13.70 -21.09 -8.52
N THR A 135 -13.35 -19.91 -9.04
CA THR A 135 -12.43 -18.96 -8.41
C THR A 135 -13.14 -17.79 -7.73
N ALA A 136 -14.39 -17.49 -8.10
CA ALA A 136 -15.17 -16.36 -7.58
C ALA A 136 -15.35 -16.29 -6.05
N GLY A 137 -15.10 -17.39 -5.33
CA GLY A 137 -15.06 -17.41 -3.87
C GLY A 137 -13.86 -16.66 -3.29
N ARG A 138 -12.72 -16.66 -3.99
CA ARG A 138 -11.44 -16.11 -3.52
C ARG A 138 -10.85 -15.01 -4.43
N CYS A 139 -11.27 -14.96 -5.69
CA CYS A 139 -10.86 -13.95 -6.68
C CYS A 139 -12.01 -12.97 -6.93
N ASP A 140 -11.70 -11.71 -7.24
CA ASP A 140 -12.74 -10.78 -7.69
C ASP A 140 -13.06 -11.02 -9.16
N VAL A 141 -14.36 -11.00 -9.49
CA VAL A 141 -14.86 -11.20 -10.85
C VAL A 141 -14.90 -9.89 -11.65
N LEU A 142 -14.72 -8.74 -11.00
CA LEU A 142 -14.78 -7.43 -11.67
C LEU A 142 -13.62 -7.21 -12.64
N ASP A 143 -12.42 -7.65 -12.27
CA ASP A 143 -11.23 -7.66 -13.11
C ASP A 143 -10.59 -9.05 -13.04
N PRO A 144 -10.92 -9.95 -13.97
CA PRO A 144 -10.46 -11.34 -13.93
C PRO A 144 -9.00 -11.51 -14.38
N SER A 145 -8.25 -10.43 -14.62
CA SER A 145 -6.86 -10.50 -15.08
C SER A 145 -5.96 -11.17 -14.03
N ARG A 146 -6.10 -10.81 -12.76
CA ARG A 146 -5.47 -11.48 -11.61
C ARG A 146 -6.46 -11.55 -10.46
N CYS A 147 -6.31 -12.55 -9.59
CA CYS A 147 -7.32 -12.83 -8.57
C CYS A 147 -7.60 -11.67 -7.62
N LEU A 148 -6.58 -10.89 -7.28
CA LEU A 148 -6.72 -9.74 -6.38
C LEU A 148 -7.09 -8.44 -7.10
N LEU A 149 -7.25 -8.43 -8.43
CA LEU A 149 -7.57 -7.22 -9.17
C LEU A 149 -9.10 -7.01 -9.28
N PRO A 150 -9.57 -5.75 -9.28
CA PRO A 150 -8.78 -4.54 -9.05
C PRO A 150 -8.32 -4.49 -7.57
N PHE A 151 -7.17 -3.86 -7.31
CA PHE A 151 -6.55 -3.76 -5.98
C PHE A 151 -6.22 -2.29 -5.67
N PRO A 152 -6.26 -1.82 -4.41
CA PRO A 152 -6.91 -2.43 -3.24
C PRO A 152 -8.42 -2.56 -3.42
N ASN A 153 -9.06 -3.47 -2.67
CA ASN A 153 -10.47 -3.79 -2.85
C ASN A 153 -11.10 -4.50 -1.64
N ASP A 154 -12.18 -3.91 -1.15
CA ASP A 154 -12.93 -4.38 0.01
C ASP A 154 -13.59 -5.76 -0.18
N ARG A 155 -13.63 -6.30 -1.40
CA ARG A 155 -14.02 -7.70 -1.66
C ARG A 155 -13.12 -8.69 -0.91
N PHE A 156 -11.88 -8.31 -0.60
CA PHE A 156 -10.91 -9.14 0.12
C PHE A 156 -10.87 -8.80 1.62
N THR A 157 -12.02 -8.40 2.18
CA THR A 157 -12.17 -8.13 3.61
C THR A 157 -13.40 -8.83 4.15
N GLU A 158 -13.42 -9.03 5.46
CA GLU A 158 -14.56 -9.48 6.23
C GLU A 158 -14.93 -8.44 7.29
N ALA A 159 -16.15 -8.53 7.82
CA ALA A 159 -16.59 -7.65 8.89
C ALA A 159 -15.89 -8.04 10.20
N ASP A 160 -15.27 -7.06 10.87
CA ASP A 160 -14.63 -7.22 12.17
C ASP A 160 -15.05 -6.05 13.06
N ALA A 161 -16.05 -6.25 13.91
CA ALA A 161 -16.56 -5.19 14.78
C ALA A 161 -15.58 -4.78 15.89
N ALA A 162 -14.46 -5.50 16.06
CA ALA A 162 -13.42 -5.17 17.01
C ALA A 162 -12.28 -4.32 16.41
N SER A 163 -12.23 -4.16 15.08
CA SER A 163 -11.30 -3.24 14.43
C SER A 163 -11.91 -1.85 14.27
N ASP A 164 -11.05 -0.84 14.14
CA ASP A 164 -11.48 0.56 14.08
C ASP A 164 -12.24 0.89 12.79
N THR A 165 -11.90 0.23 11.69
CA THR A 165 -12.60 0.34 10.39
C THR A 165 -13.87 -0.52 10.31
N GLY A 166 -14.12 -1.38 11.30
CA GLY A 166 -15.19 -2.38 11.29
C GLY A 166 -14.94 -3.55 10.33
N ARG A 167 -13.71 -3.69 9.81
CA ARG A 167 -13.31 -4.70 8.81
C ARG A 167 -11.91 -5.23 9.05
N ARG A 168 -11.61 -6.38 8.47
CA ARG A 168 -10.28 -6.96 8.43
C ARG A 168 -10.01 -7.59 7.08
N LEU A 169 -8.77 -7.53 6.62
CA LEU A 169 -8.36 -8.24 5.40
C LEU A 169 -8.55 -9.76 5.55
N SER A 170 -9.02 -10.37 4.48
CA SER A 170 -9.31 -11.81 4.37
C SER A 170 -8.83 -12.30 2.99
N LEU A 171 -7.54 -12.13 2.74
CA LEU A 171 -6.84 -12.60 1.55
C LEU A 171 -6.64 -14.12 1.63
N ASP A 172 -7.03 -14.83 0.57
CA ASP A 172 -6.84 -16.27 0.43
C ASP A 172 -5.45 -16.55 -0.17
N ALA A 173 -4.67 -17.45 0.45
CA ALA A 173 -3.31 -17.77 0.01
C ALA A 173 -3.23 -18.26 -1.44
N ALA A 174 -4.28 -18.94 -1.96
CA ALA A 174 -4.33 -19.37 -3.36
C ALA A 174 -4.67 -18.25 -4.35
N SER A 175 -4.94 -17.03 -3.86
CA SER A 175 -5.16 -15.82 -4.66
C SER A 175 -3.94 -14.91 -4.70
N MET A 176 -2.95 -15.15 -3.83
CA MET A 176 -1.76 -14.33 -3.71
C MET A 176 -0.78 -14.60 -4.86
N PRO A 177 0.01 -13.60 -5.30
CA PRO A 177 1.06 -13.79 -6.31
C PRO A 177 2.03 -14.90 -5.89
N ALA A 178 2.41 -15.75 -6.85
CA ALA A 178 3.35 -16.84 -6.64
C ALA A 178 4.67 -16.58 -7.37
N ASN A 179 5.79 -16.91 -6.71
CA ASN A 179 7.09 -16.85 -7.37
C ASN A 179 7.28 -18.03 -8.37
N THR A 180 8.37 -18.02 -9.12
CA THR A 180 8.72 -19.08 -10.09
C THR A 180 8.95 -20.46 -9.46
N ALA A 181 9.12 -20.55 -8.14
CA ALA A 181 9.13 -21.81 -7.40
C ALA A 181 7.72 -22.32 -7.02
N GLY A 182 6.66 -21.62 -7.42
CA GLY A 182 5.27 -21.95 -7.12
C GLY A 182 4.85 -21.61 -5.68
N SER A 183 5.64 -20.82 -4.96
CA SER A 183 5.31 -20.38 -3.60
C SER A 183 4.50 -19.09 -3.67
N ALA A 184 3.20 -19.18 -3.35
CA ALA A 184 2.35 -18.02 -3.14
C ALA A 184 2.77 -17.26 -1.88
N ILE A 185 2.64 -15.93 -1.89
CA ILE A 185 2.86 -15.10 -0.70
C ILE A 185 1.91 -15.53 0.42
N ASP A 186 2.43 -15.77 1.61
CA ASP A 186 1.62 -16.04 2.80
C ASP A 186 0.91 -14.75 3.26
N PRO A 187 -0.43 -14.66 3.16
CA PRO A 187 -1.17 -13.45 3.51
C PRO A 187 -1.35 -13.27 5.03
N SER A 188 -0.86 -14.17 5.87
CA SER A 188 -1.14 -14.16 7.31
C SER A 188 -0.84 -12.83 8.00
N GLU A 189 0.23 -12.13 7.60
CA GLU A 189 0.56 -10.82 8.16
C GLU A 189 -0.31 -9.69 7.58
N TRP A 190 -0.70 -9.79 6.31
CA TRP A 190 -1.61 -8.83 5.67
C TRP A 190 -3.03 -8.93 6.22
N ASN A 191 -3.49 -10.14 6.54
CA ASN A 191 -4.81 -10.39 7.14
C ASN A 191 -4.93 -9.88 8.59
N ARG A 192 -3.86 -9.30 9.15
CA ARG A 192 -3.93 -8.53 10.40
C ARG A 192 -4.38 -7.09 10.18
N ASN A 193 -4.34 -6.59 8.94
CA ASN A 193 -4.71 -5.23 8.63
C ASN A 193 -6.23 -5.04 8.64
N ASP A 194 -6.67 -3.91 9.16
CA ASP A 194 -8.07 -3.49 9.12
C ASP A 194 -8.41 -2.61 7.91
N GLY A 195 -7.43 -2.34 7.05
CA GLY A 195 -7.61 -1.66 5.78
C GLY A 195 -6.35 -1.70 4.91
N PHE A 196 -6.37 -0.93 3.83
CA PHE A 196 -5.29 -0.83 2.84
C PHE A 196 -4.41 0.41 3.08
N SER A 197 -3.26 0.48 2.42
CA SER A 197 -2.29 1.57 2.59
C SER A 197 -2.90 2.96 2.37
N PRO A 198 -2.57 4.00 3.17
CA PRO A 198 -2.92 5.39 2.87
C PRO A 198 -2.23 5.91 1.59
N GLY A 199 -1.10 5.31 1.22
CA GLY A 199 -0.35 5.60 -0.01
C GLY A 199 -0.58 4.56 -1.11
N SER A 200 -1.71 3.83 -1.06
CA SER A 200 -2.02 2.69 -1.93
C SER A 200 -1.79 2.98 -3.41
N LEU A 201 -0.94 2.17 -4.06
CA LEU A 201 -0.92 2.03 -5.52
C LEU A 201 -2.18 1.27 -5.96
N VAL A 202 -3.14 1.99 -6.54
CA VAL A 202 -4.37 1.40 -7.08
C VAL A 202 -4.09 0.83 -8.46
N ILE A 203 -4.46 -0.44 -8.69
CA ILE A 203 -4.14 -1.22 -9.87
C ILE A 203 -5.40 -1.86 -10.44
N THR A 204 -5.55 -1.79 -11.76
CA THR A 204 -6.49 -2.61 -12.53
C THR A 204 -5.97 -2.78 -13.95
N PHE A 205 -6.52 -3.74 -14.68
CA PHE A 205 -6.19 -3.97 -16.07
C PHE A 205 -7.30 -3.46 -16.99
N VAL A 206 -6.95 -2.57 -17.93
CA VAL A 206 -7.87 -2.01 -18.92
C VAL A 206 -7.33 -2.29 -20.33
N PRO A 207 -7.75 -3.39 -20.98
CA PRO A 207 -7.26 -3.75 -22.31
C PRO A 207 -7.49 -2.64 -23.33
N GLY A 208 -6.41 -2.23 -24.01
CA GLY A 208 -6.47 -1.29 -25.13
C GLY A 208 -6.78 0.16 -24.77
N ILE A 209 -6.64 0.56 -23.50
CA ILE A 209 -6.78 1.96 -23.08
C ILE A 209 -5.69 2.83 -23.70
N ASP A 210 -6.09 4.00 -24.18
CA ASP A 210 -5.20 5.09 -24.54
C ASP A 210 -5.43 6.25 -23.56
N LEU A 211 -4.42 6.55 -22.73
CA LEU A 211 -4.55 7.54 -21.65
C LEU A 211 -4.79 8.96 -22.18
N VAL A 212 -4.21 9.30 -23.34
CA VAL A 212 -4.33 10.63 -23.95
C VAL A 212 -5.72 10.84 -24.52
N ALA A 213 -6.21 9.90 -25.32
CA ALA A 213 -7.55 9.92 -25.91
C ALA A 213 -8.64 9.85 -24.84
N THR A 214 -8.41 9.06 -23.78
CA THR A 214 -9.28 9.00 -22.59
C THR A 214 -9.25 10.31 -21.81
N GLY A 215 -8.10 10.99 -21.82
CA GLY A 215 -7.90 12.24 -21.11
C GLY A 215 -7.65 12.05 -19.61
N VAL A 216 -6.92 11.00 -19.27
CA VAL A 216 -6.47 10.69 -17.90
C VAL A 216 -5.50 11.78 -17.40
N ALA A 217 -5.53 12.07 -16.10
CA ALA A 217 -4.63 13.02 -15.47
C ALA A 217 -3.21 12.43 -15.39
N PRO A 218 -2.21 12.99 -16.10
CA PRO A 218 -0.82 12.56 -15.99
C PRO A 218 -0.18 13.12 -14.72
N VAL A 219 1.00 12.60 -14.35
CA VAL A 219 1.78 13.12 -13.21
C VAL A 219 2.10 14.62 -13.35
N THR A 220 2.23 15.11 -14.58
CA THR A 220 2.54 16.52 -14.89
C THR A 220 1.33 17.46 -14.83
N ASP A 221 0.12 16.95 -14.59
CA ASP A 221 -1.11 17.74 -14.51
C ASP A 221 -2.11 17.09 -13.53
N ILE A 222 -1.71 16.97 -12.26
CA ILE A 222 -2.51 16.35 -11.18
C ILE A 222 -3.87 17.05 -11.01
N GLY A 223 -3.92 18.38 -11.19
CA GLY A 223 -5.15 19.16 -11.02
C GLY A 223 -6.31 18.67 -11.88
N ARG A 224 -6.02 18.13 -13.07
CA ARG A 224 -6.99 17.53 -13.98
C ARG A 224 -7.75 16.35 -13.37
N SER A 225 -7.18 15.65 -12.39
CA SER A 225 -7.83 14.51 -11.73
C SER A 225 -9.12 14.91 -11.01
N LEU A 226 -9.19 16.17 -10.56
CA LEU A 226 -10.33 16.74 -9.83
C LEU A 226 -11.43 17.27 -10.76
N ASP A 227 -11.20 17.30 -12.08
CA ASP A 227 -12.19 17.78 -13.03
C ASP A 227 -13.51 17.00 -12.94
N ARG A 228 -14.63 17.74 -13.04
CA ARG A 228 -15.98 17.14 -13.03
C ARG A 228 -16.17 16.07 -14.09
N ARG A 229 -15.43 16.15 -15.21
CA ARG A 229 -15.46 15.21 -16.33
C ARG A 229 -14.25 14.27 -16.37
N SER A 230 -13.41 14.23 -15.33
CA SER A 230 -12.28 13.30 -15.26
C SER A 230 -12.76 11.86 -15.51
N PRO A 231 -12.09 11.09 -16.39
CA PRO A 231 -12.46 9.72 -16.74
C PRO A 231 -12.20 8.74 -15.59
N ILE A 232 -11.31 9.10 -14.66
CA ILE A 232 -11.05 8.37 -13.43
C ILE A 232 -11.53 9.24 -12.27
N VAL A 233 -12.19 8.62 -11.30
CA VAL A 233 -12.66 9.27 -10.08
C VAL A 233 -12.15 8.46 -8.91
N LEU A 234 -11.34 9.08 -8.06
CA LEU A 234 -11.05 8.63 -6.71
C LEU A 234 -11.89 9.50 -5.77
N LEU A 235 -12.84 8.89 -5.08
CA LEU A 235 -13.84 9.60 -4.28
C LEU A 235 -13.76 9.11 -2.85
N ASP A 236 -13.53 10.02 -1.91
CA ASP A 236 -13.78 9.75 -0.50
C ASP A 236 -15.30 9.57 -0.31
N ALA A 237 -15.72 8.37 0.08
CA ALA A 237 -17.13 8.03 0.22
C ALA A 237 -17.78 8.65 1.46
N ASP A 238 -16.98 9.08 2.43
CA ASP A 238 -17.41 9.58 3.72
C ASP A 238 -17.61 11.09 3.66
N THR A 239 -16.73 11.81 2.96
CA THR A 239 -16.89 13.25 2.69
C THR A 239 -17.66 13.55 1.40
N GLY A 240 -17.61 12.64 0.42
CA GLY A 240 -18.14 12.84 -0.93
C GLY A 240 -17.25 13.72 -1.81
N GLU A 241 -16.01 13.99 -1.39
CA GLU A 241 -15.04 14.80 -2.11
C GLU A 241 -14.16 13.97 -3.04
N ARG A 242 -13.70 14.60 -4.13
CA ARG A 242 -12.75 13.97 -5.06
C ARG A 242 -11.35 14.08 -4.47
N HIS A 243 -10.67 12.95 -4.38
CA HIS A 243 -9.28 12.90 -3.95
C HIS A 243 -8.34 13.12 -5.14
N PRO A 244 -7.26 13.90 -5.00
CA PRO A 244 -6.32 14.13 -6.08
C PRO A 244 -5.43 12.91 -6.34
N PHE A 245 -5.11 12.68 -7.61
CA PHE A 245 -4.32 11.53 -8.05
C PHE A 245 -3.68 11.83 -9.41
N TRP A 246 -2.72 11.02 -9.82
CA TRP A 246 -2.39 10.86 -11.24
C TRP A 246 -2.51 9.39 -11.64
N ALA A 247 -2.57 9.13 -12.93
CA ALA A 247 -2.59 7.77 -13.43
C ALA A 247 -1.76 7.59 -14.69
N GLU A 248 -1.21 6.40 -14.83
CA GLU A 248 -0.22 6.03 -15.84
C GLU A 248 -0.35 4.53 -16.17
N LEU A 249 0.21 4.12 -17.30
CA LEU A 249 0.42 2.70 -17.59
C LEU A 249 1.81 2.30 -17.10
N ASP A 250 1.98 1.06 -16.65
CA ASP A 250 3.29 0.55 -16.25
C ASP A 250 4.27 0.58 -17.43
N ALA A 251 5.19 1.53 -17.42
CA ALA A 251 6.15 1.76 -18.48
C ALA A 251 7.20 0.64 -18.58
N ASP A 252 7.51 -0.07 -17.50
CA ASP A 252 8.39 -1.25 -17.50
C ASP A 252 7.76 -2.43 -18.27
N ALA A 253 6.43 -2.40 -18.44
CA ALA A 253 5.66 -3.38 -19.18
C ALA A 253 5.17 -2.87 -20.55
N SER A 254 5.80 -1.82 -21.09
CA SER A 254 5.38 -1.21 -22.36
C SER A 254 5.31 -2.23 -23.50
N GLY A 255 4.12 -2.35 -24.10
CA GLY A 255 3.86 -3.29 -25.19
C GLY A 255 3.56 -4.73 -24.75
N SER A 256 3.55 -5.01 -23.45
CA SER A 256 3.05 -6.26 -22.88
C SER A 256 1.52 -6.32 -22.91
N GLU A 257 0.96 -7.52 -23.03
CA GLU A 257 -0.47 -7.75 -22.82
C GLU A 257 -0.87 -7.63 -21.34
N ASP A 258 0.11 -7.61 -20.42
CA ASP A 258 -0.09 -7.49 -18.97
C ASP A 258 0.25 -6.08 -18.43
N GLN A 259 0.19 -5.04 -19.28
CA GLN A 259 0.47 -3.67 -18.87
C GLN A 259 -0.68 -3.11 -18.00
N GLY A 260 -0.46 -2.97 -16.69
CA GLY A 260 -1.44 -2.47 -15.73
C GLY A 260 -1.68 -0.96 -15.81
N LEU A 261 -2.91 -0.53 -15.50
CA LEU A 261 -3.24 0.87 -15.19
C LEU A 261 -2.96 1.13 -13.71
N LEU A 262 -2.08 2.09 -13.45
CA LEU A 262 -1.63 2.50 -12.12
C LEU A 262 -2.27 3.84 -11.79
N ILE A 263 -2.95 3.94 -10.65
CA ILE A 263 -3.56 5.17 -10.13
C ILE A 263 -2.95 5.45 -8.76
N ARG A 264 -2.35 6.64 -8.59
CA ARG A 264 -1.56 6.98 -7.40
C ARG A 264 -2.11 8.23 -6.73
N PRO A 265 -2.41 8.18 -5.42
CA PRO A 265 -2.90 9.34 -4.70
C PRO A 265 -1.81 10.43 -4.65
N ALA A 266 -2.21 11.69 -4.88
CA ALA A 266 -1.29 12.84 -4.89
C ALA A 266 -1.08 13.46 -3.50
N VAL A 267 -1.89 13.04 -2.53
CA VAL A 267 -1.85 13.30 -1.10
C VAL A 267 -2.27 11.98 -0.45
N ASN A 268 -1.75 11.60 0.71
CA ASN A 268 -2.19 10.36 1.34
C ASN A 268 -3.72 10.34 1.54
N LEU A 269 -4.27 9.15 1.41
CA LEU A 269 -5.68 8.89 1.70
C LEU A 269 -5.90 9.00 3.21
N GLU A 270 -7.09 9.43 3.60
CA GLU A 270 -7.48 9.60 4.99
C GLU A 270 -7.61 8.24 5.67
N GLU A 271 -7.09 8.12 6.88
CA GLU A 271 -7.08 6.87 7.64
C GLU A 271 -8.50 6.46 8.04
N GLY A 272 -8.80 5.16 7.97
CA GLY A 272 -10.12 4.62 8.25
C GLY A 272 -11.24 5.01 7.27
N HIS A 273 -11.00 5.93 6.32
CA HIS A 273 -12.00 6.33 5.33
C HIS A 273 -12.17 5.28 4.24
N ARG A 274 -13.37 5.24 3.64
CA ARG A 274 -13.65 4.40 2.46
C ARG A 274 -13.55 5.21 1.17
N TYR A 275 -12.77 4.73 0.22
CA TYR A 275 -12.61 5.35 -1.10
C TYR A 275 -13.26 4.52 -2.21
N VAL A 276 -13.98 5.18 -3.11
CA VAL A 276 -14.54 4.60 -4.33
C VAL A 276 -13.66 4.97 -5.53
N VAL A 277 -13.21 3.96 -6.27
CA VAL A 277 -12.56 4.13 -7.57
C VAL A 277 -13.61 3.91 -8.65
N ALA A 278 -13.76 4.86 -9.58
CA ALA A 278 -14.66 4.74 -10.71
C ALA A 278 -14.00 5.17 -12.01
N LEU A 279 -14.02 4.27 -12.99
CA LEU A 279 -13.55 4.50 -14.34
C LEU A 279 -14.77 4.68 -15.26
N ARG A 280 -14.75 5.69 -16.13
CA ARG A 280 -15.82 6.01 -17.08
C ARG A 280 -15.28 6.56 -18.38
N ASP A 281 -16.06 6.41 -19.44
CA ASP A 281 -15.78 7.01 -20.75
C ASP A 281 -14.35 6.70 -21.26
N LEU A 282 -13.79 5.54 -20.90
CA LEU A 282 -12.44 5.11 -21.31
C LEU A 282 -12.40 4.87 -22.82
N ARG A 283 -11.28 5.20 -23.44
CA ARG A 283 -11.12 5.15 -24.90
C ARG A 283 -9.87 4.39 -25.32
N SER A 284 -9.97 3.74 -26.47
CA SER A 284 -8.83 3.24 -27.24
C SER A 284 -8.17 4.35 -28.07
N ALA A 285 -7.02 4.04 -28.66
CA ALA A 285 -6.24 4.97 -29.49
C ALA A 285 -6.99 5.48 -30.74
N ASP A 286 -7.98 4.72 -31.25
CA ASP A 286 -8.86 5.15 -32.35
C ASP A 286 -10.05 6.01 -31.87
N GLY A 287 -10.16 6.26 -30.56
CA GLY A 287 -11.19 7.07 -29.92
C GLY A 287 -12.49 6.31 -29.59
N ALA A 288 -12.57 5.01 -29.87
CA ALA A 288 -13.74 4.20 -29.52
C ALA A 288 -13.89 4.06 -27.99
N ILE A 289 -15.13 4.07 -27.49
CA ILE A 289 -15.40 3.87 -26.06
C ILE A 289 -15.22 2.38 -25.73
N LEU A 290 -14.40 2.10 -24.72
CA LEU A 290 -14.19 0.73 -24.23
C LEU A 290 -15.42 0.25 -23.45
N PRO A 291 -15.97 -0.94 -23.78
CA PRO A 291 -17.11 -1.49 -23.06
C PRO A 291 -16.68 -2.03 -21.69
N ALA A 292 -17.52 -1.84 -20.68
CA ALA A 292 -17.36 -2.50 -19.38
C ALA A 292 -17.26 -4.03 -19.52
N GLY A 293 -16.40 -4.64 -18.72
CA GLY A 293 -16.35 -6.10 -18.57
C GLY A 293 -17.71 -6.67 -18.16
N ARG A 294 -18.05 -7.86 -18.67
CA ARG A 294 -19.37 -8.48 -18.46
C ARG A 294 -19.80 -8.55 -16.97
N PRO A 295 -18.94 -8.95 -16.02
CA PRO A 295 -19.33 -9.02 -14.60
C PRO A 295 -19.74 -7.67 -14.02
N PHE A 296 -18.95 -6.62 -14.29
CA PHE A 296 -19.32 -5.26 -13.87
C PHE A 296 -20.57 -4.75 -14.61
N ALA A 297 -20.71 -5.03 -15.91
CA ALA A 297 -21.89 -4.63 -16.69
C ALA A 297 -23.20 -5.21 -16.12
N LEU A 298 -23.19 -6.41 -15.54
CA LEU A 298 -24.36 -6.99 -14.86
C LEU A 298 -24.78 -6.17 -13.63
N TYR A 299 -23.83 -5.59 -12.90
CA TYR A 299 -24.12 -4.59 -11.88
C TYR A 299 -24.59 -3.30 -12.52
N ARG A 300 -23.79 -2.68 -13.39
CA ARG A 300 -24.08 -1.39 -14.02
C ARG A 300 -25.45 -1.32 -14.69
N ASP A 301 -25.87 -2.38 -15.38
CA ASP A 301 -27.10 -2.40 -16.16
C ASP A 301 -28.30 -2.97 -15.37
N GLY A 302 -28.09 -3.33 -14.11
CA GLY A 302 -29.14 -3.87 -13.23
C GLY A 302 -29.69 -5.20 -13.74
N ILE A 303 -28.84 -6.03 -14.35
CA ILE A 303 -29.19 -7.34 -14.89
C ILE A 303 -29.00 -8.36 -13.77
N PRO A 304 -30.09 -8.92 -13.22
CA PRO A 304 -29.99 -9.86 -12.13
C PRO A 304 -29.68 -11.28 -12.66
N THR A 305 -28.91 -12.04 -11.89
CA THR A 305 -28.51 -13.42 -12.18
C THR A 305 -29.03 -14.36 -11.09
N TYR A 306 -28.54 -15.59 -11.07
CA TYR A 306 -28.64 -16.54 -9.95
C TYR A 306 -27.25 -17.00 -9.49
N LEU A 307 -26.19 -16.25 -9.83
CA LEU A 307 -24.83 -16.44 -9.33
C LEU A 307 -24.71 -15.84 -7.92
N SER A 308 -24.43 -16.66 -6.91
CA SER A 308 -24.23 -16.18 -5.53
C SER A 308 -23.15 -15.10 -5.46
N ALA A 309 -21.99 -15.36 -6.08
CA ALA A 309 -20.86 -14.42 -6.11
C ALA A 309 -21.22 -13.02 -6.62
N LEU A 310 -22.21 -12.90 -7.52
CA LEU A 310 -22.70 -11.61 -7.96
C LEU A 310 -23.81 -11.05 -7.07
N GLU A 311 -24.82 -11.87 -6.80
CA GLU A 311 -26.04 -11.42 -6.13
C GLU A 311 -25.83 -11.05 -4.66
N GLU A 312 -24.86 -11.68 -3.98
CA GLU A 312 -24.48 -11.34 -2.59
C GLU A 312 -23.83 -9.95 -2.50
N ARG A 313 -23.00 -9.58 -3.48
CA ARG A 313 -22.36 -8.24 -3.55
C ARG A 313 -23.28 -7.17 -4.14
N ARG A 314 -24.39 -7.53 -4.78
CA ARG A 314 -25.28 -6.57 -5.47
C ARG A 314 -25.79 -5.43 -4.57
N PRO A 315 -26.26 -5.66 -3.32
CA PRO A 315 -26.70 -4.58 -2.44
C PRO A 315 -25.60 -3.54 -2.17
N HIS A 316 -24.35 -3.99 -2.01
CA HIS A 316 -23.18 -3.13 -1.86
C HIS A 316 -22.93 -2.28 -3.11
N MET A 317 -22.91 -2.91 -4.30
CA MET A 317 -22.75 -2.20 -5.57
C MET A 317 -23.85 -1.15 -5.78
N GLU A 318 -25.10 -1.46 -5.44
CA GLU A 318 -26.20 -0.49 -5.49
C GLU A 318 -26.00 0.68 -4.51
N SER A 319 -25.34 0.45 -3.38
CA SER A 319 -24.95 1.51 -2.44
C SER A 319 -23.87 2.41 -3.03
N MET A 320 -22.80 1.81 -3.55
CA MET A 320 -21.70 2.52 -4.21
C MET A 320 -22.20 3.37 -5.39
N PHE A 321 -23.10 2.85 -6.23
CA PHE A 321 -23.70 3.65 -7.32
C PHE A 321 -24.54 4.82 -6.82
N ARG A 322 -25.15 4.74 -5.63
CA ARG A 322 -25.83 5.91 -5.02
C ARG A 322 -24.82 6.95 -4.57
N THR A 323 -23.70 6.54 -3.96
CA THR A 323 -22.59 7.44 -3.59
C THR A 323 -22.03 8.15 -4.81
N LEU A 324 -21.66 7.41 -5.85
CA LEU A 324 -21.17 7.96 -7.12
C LEU A 324 -22.17 8.94 -7.76
N ARG A 325 -23.47 8.62 -7.73
CA ARG A 325 -24.51 9.52 -8.26
C ARG A 325 -24.58 10.84 -7.50
N ARG A 326 -24.42 10.83 -6.16
CA ARG A 326 -24.38 12.06 -5.36
C ARG A 326 -23.17 12.92 -5.72
N ALA A 327 -22.04 12.29 -6.06
CA ALA A 327 -20.84 12.94 -6.59
C ALA A 327 -20.90 13.28 -8.10
N GLY A 328 -22.08 13.17 -8.73
CA GLY A 328 -22.28 13.56 -10.13
C GLY A 328 -21.75 12.56 -11.17
N VAL A 329 -21.42 11.33 -10.77
CA VAL A 329 -20.99 10.25 -11.68
C VAL A 329 -22.19 9.38 -12.04
N ARG A 330 -22.54 9.32 -13.33
CA ARG A 330 -23.67 8.51 -13.80
C ARG A 330 -23.27 7.05 -13.93
N ARG A 331 -24.12 6.16 -13.42
CA ARG A 331 -23.97 4.71 -13.54
C ARG A 331 -23.81 4.23 -15.00
N SER A 332 -24.54 4.83 -15.94
CA SER A 332 -24.49 4.45 -17.37
C SER A 332 -23.14 4.68 -18.03
N ASP A 333 -22.32 5.58 -17.49
CA ASP A 333 -21.05 6.00 -18.10
C ASP A 333 -19.89 5.09 -17.65
N LEU A 334 -20.12 4.25 -16.63
CA LEU A 334 -19.08 3.47 -15.97
C LEU A 334 -18.55 2.33 -16.84
N TYR A 335 -17.22 2.25 -16.88
CA TYR A 335 -16.45 1.10 -17.36
C TYR A 335 -16.23 0.08 -16.22
N LEU A 336 -15.80 0.55 -15.05
CA LEU A 336 -15.52 -0.24 -13.86
C LEU A 336 -15.66 0.65 -12.62
N ALA A 337 -16.09 0.09 -11.48
CA ALA A 337 -16.04 0.76 -10.19
C ALA A 337 -15.98 -0.26 -9.06
N TRP A 338 -15.22 0.08 -8.01
CA TRP A 338 -15.08 -0.68 -6.77
C TRP A 338 -14.70 0.29 -5.64
N ASP A 339 -14.62 -0.21 -4.41
CA ASP A 339 -14.20 0.55 -3.25
C ASP A 339 -13.24 -0.23 -2.35
N PHE A 340 -12.53 0.51 -1.51
CA PHE A 340 -11.62 -0.02 -0.50
C PHE A 340 -11.59 0.90 0.72
N THR A 341 -11.30 0.33 1.90
CA THR A 341 -11.17 1.07 3.17
C THR A 341 -9.70 1.22 3.54
N VAL A 342 -9.25 2.43 3.85
CA VAL A 342 -7.88 2.71 4.28
C VAL A 342 -7.69 2.21 5.72
N ALA A 343 -6.49 1.71 6.03
CA ALA A 343 -6.14 1.24 7.37
C ALA A 343 -6.33 2.36 8.41
N SER A 344 -6.64 1.97 9.65
CA SER A 344 -6.74 2.92 10.76
C SER A 344 -5.37 3.36 11.28
N GLU A 345 -5.34 4.49 11.98
CA GLU A 345 -4.21 4.98 12.78
C GLU A 345 -3.60 3.85 13.64
N GLN A 346 -4.46 3.13 14.37
CA GLN A 346 -4.04 2.05 15.26
C GLN A 346 -3.41 0.88 14.49
N ASN A 347 -3.86 0.60 13.28
CA ASN A 347 -3.30 -0.46 12.44
C ASN A 347 -1.91 -0.09 11.89
N LEU A 348 -1.73 1.18 11.52
CA LEU A 348 -0.51 1.72 10.92
C LEU A 348 0.61 1.87 11.97
N ALA A 349 0.34 2.61 13.04
CA ALA A 349 1.35 3.03 14.00
C ALA A 349 1.27 2.34 15.37
N GLY A 350 0.16 1.66 15.69
CA GLY A 350 -0.09 1.14 17.03
C GLY A 350 0.99 0.22 17.59
N ARG A 351 1.64 -0.59 16.74
CA ARG A 351 2.78 -1.43 17.17
C ARG A 351 4.02 -0.62 17.52
N LEU A 352 4.38 0.38 16.71
CA LEU A 352 5.54 1.23 16.96
C LEU A 352 5.32 2.11 18.21
N LEU A 353 4.12 2.69 18.34
CA LEU A 353 3.73 3.47 19.52
C LEU A 353 3.75 2.62 20.79
N HIS A 354 3.26 1.37 20.71
CA HIS A 354 3.30 0.44 21.83
C HIS A 354 4.73 0.18 22.32
N ILE A 355 5.66 -0.18 21.42
CA ILE A 355 7.04 -0.47 21.81
C ILE A 355 7.77 0.79 22.29
N ARG A 356 7.46 1.96 21.71
CA ARG A 356 7.98 3.24 22.18
C ARG A 356 7.56 3.48 23.62
N ASP A 357 6.26 3.46 23.89
CA ASP A 357 5.72 3.84 25.19
C ASP A 357 6.13 2.86 26.29
N ASP A 358 6.10 1.54 26.00
CA ASP A 358 6.57 0.50 26.93
C ASP A 358 8.07 0.66 27.25
N ALA A 359 8.90 0.85 26.22
CA ALA A 359 10.34 0.99 26.39
C ALA A 359 10.70 2.27 27.17
N PHE A 360 10.12 3.42 26.83
CA PHE A 360 10.38 4.67 27.54
C PHE A 360 9.83 4.66 28.98
N ALA A 361 8.71 3.99 29.24
CA ALA A 361 8.21 3.79 30.59
C ALA A 361 9.22 2.99 31.44
N SER A 362 9.90 2.01 30.85
CA SER A 362 10.90 1.19 31.55
C SER A 362 12.14 1.98 32.01
N LEU A 363 12.46 3.11 31.35
CA LEU A 363 13.54 4.00 31.77
C LEU A 363 13.22 4.77 33.05
N GLN A 364 11.95 4.95 33.41
CA GLN A 364 11.51 5.76 34.57
C GLN A 364 12.16 7.16 34.59
N GLY A 365 12.37 7.74 33.41
CA GLY A 365 13.04 9.05 33.25
C GLY A 365 14.57 9.01 33.25
N ALA A 366 15.22 7.85 33.35
CA ALA A 366 16.67 7.70 33.23
C ALA A 366 17.16 7.77 31.77
N ALA A 367 18.48 7.85 31.59
CA ALA A 367 19.12 7.56 30.31
C ALA A 367 19.20 6.04 30.08
N PRO A 368 19.22 5.57 28.82
CA PRO A 368 19.65 4.21 28.51
C PRO A 368 21.05 3.92 29.04
N ASP A 369 21.29 2.69 29.49
CA ASP A 369 22.64 2.23 29.83
C ASP A 369 23.50 2.20 28.58
N PHE A 370 24.74 2.67 28.67
CA PHE A 370 25.65 2.76 27.54
C PHE A 370 27.10 2.47 27.92
N SER A 371 27.87 2.03 26.92
CA SER A 371 29.31 1.78 27.03
C SER A 371 30.05 2.47 25.90
N VAL A 372 31.10 3.24 26.23
CA VAL A 372 32.03 3.76 25.23
C VAL A 372 33.04 2.67 24.89
N THR A 373 33.11 2.29 23.61
CA THR A 373 34.01 1.25 23.12
C THR A 373 35.21 1.82 22.36
N GLY A 374 35.15 3.09 21.93
CA GLY A 374 36.25 3.76 21.26
C GLY A 374 36.20 5.28 21.39
N VAL A 375 37.38 5.87 21.57
CA VAL A 375 37.59 7.33 21.49
C VAL A 375 38.78 7.57 20.59
N GLU A 376 38.54 8.26 19.48
CA GLU A 376 39.56 8.64 18.50
C GLU A 376 39.72 10.16 18.55
N ASP A 377 40.87 10.63 19.01
CA ASP A 377 41.20 12.05 19.08
C ASP A 377 41.97 12.50 17.84
N PHE A 378 41.58 13.65 17.29
CA PHE A 378 42.21 14.24 16.12
C PHE A 378 42.91 15.56 16.52
N PRO A 379 44.15 15.52 17.03
CA PRO A 379 44.83 16.72 17.51
C PRO A 379 45.28 17.64 16.37
N ASP A 380 45.62 17.09 15.21
CA ASP A 380 46.15 17.84 14.07
C ASP A 380 45.02 18.32 13.13
N PRO A 381 44.75 19.64 13.07
CA PRO A 381 43.72 20.20 12.18
C PRO A 381 44.09 20.12 10.70
N VAL A 382 45.33 19.80 10.34
CA VAL A 382 45.72 19.58 8.94
C VAL A 382 45.32 18.17 8.49
N ALA A 383 45.53 17.17 9.35
CA ALA A 383 45.19 15.78 9.04
C ALA A 383 43.68 15.54 9.03
N GLU A 384 42.96 16.15 9.98
CA GLU A 384 41.51 16.00 10.12
C GLU A 384 40.87 17.37 10.38
N PRO A 385 40.48 18.13 9.34
CA PRO A 385 40.08 19.52 9.50
C PRO A 385 38.70 19.73 10.13
N GLN A 386 37.79 18.76 10.05
CA GLN A 386 36.43 18.90 10.57
C GLN A 386 36.27 18.46 12.02
N LEU A 387 36.87 17.31 12.37
CA LEU A 387 36.60 16.64 13.64
C LEU A 387 37.67 16.89 14.68
N ARG A 388 37.25 17.07 15.93
CA ARG A 388 38.13 17.08 17.10
C ARG A 388 38.23 15.70 17.73
N ARG A 389 37.13 14.94 17.72
CA ARG A 389 37.02 13.62 18.31
C ARG A 389 35.90 12.83 17.67
N ARG A 390 36.09 11.52 17.53
CA ARG A 390 35.04 10.54 17.24
C ARG A 390 34.89 9.61 18.43
N VAL A 391 33.65 9.33 18.82
CA VAL A 391 33.32 8.42 19.92
C VAL A 391 32.42 7.32 19.41
N SER A 392 32.77 6.07 19.67
CA SER A 392 31.95 4.90 19.34
C SER A 392 31.56 4.15 20.60
N GLY A 393 30.40 3.51 20.59
CA GLY A 393 29.91 2.77 21.74
C GLY A 393 28.68 1.91 21.45
N THR A 394 28.12 1.34 22.51
CA THR A 394 26.84 0.65 22.49
C THR A 394 25.91 1.21 23.57
N PHE A 395 24.61 0.98 23.39
CA PHE A 395 23.58 1.31 24.36
C PHE A 395 22.48 0.26 24.35
N SER A 396 21.89 0.03 25.52
CA SER A 396 20.88 -1.00 25.73
C SER A 396 19.49 -0.47 25.39
N VAL A 397 18.74 -1.26 24.62
CA VAL A 397 17.37 -0.96 24.22
C VAL A 397 16.50 -2.20 24.47
N PRO A 398 15.29 -2.08 25.05
CA PRO A 398 14.35 -3.19 25.08
C PRO A 398 14.16 -3.81 23.70
N SER A 399 14.34 -5.12 23.61
CA SER A 399 14.13 -5.86 22.36
C SER A 399 12.70 -6.39 22.32
N TYR A 400 12.00 -6.17 21.22
CA TYR A 400 10.71 -6.81 20.93
C TYR A 400 10.85 -7.88 19.84
N LEU A 401 12.07 -8.09 19.36
CA LEU A 401 12.38 -9.03 18.29
C LEU A 401 12.58 -10.45 18.81
N THR A 402 12.32 -11.44 17.95
CA THR A 402 12.61 -12.85 18.21
C THR A 402 14.12 -13.11 18.21
N GLY A 403 14.54 -14.09 19.02
CA GLY A 403 15.94 -14.51 19.10
C GLY A 403 16.85 -13.39 19.59
N THR A 404 17.99 -13.20 18.91
CA THR A 404 18.95 -12.13 19.23
C THR A 404 18.63 -10.80 18.54
N GLY A 405 17.51 -10.70 17.82
CA GLY A 405 17.27 -9.58 16.92
C GLY A 405 18.33 -9.52 15.83
N ALA A 406 18.59 -10.61 15.11
CA ALA A 406 19.46 -10.64 13.93
C ALA A 406 18.62 -10.39 12.64
N PRO A 407 19.24 -10.12 11.48
CA PRO A 407 18.52 -10.07 10.21
C PRO A 407 17.62 -11.30 10.02
N GLY A 408 16.37 -11.09 9.62
CA GLY A 408 15.35 -12.15 9.53
C GLY A 408 14.53 -12.38 10.82
N SER A 409 14.86 -11.74 11.93
CA SER A 409 14.00 -11.71 13.13
C SER A 409 12.68 -10.97 12.85
N ARG A 410 11.66 -11.28 13.65
CA ARG A 410 10.33 -10.66 13.64
C ARG A 410 9.98 -10.13 15.02
N PHE A 411 8.89 -9.38 15.17
CA PHE A 411 8.36 -9.16 16.51
C PHE A 411 7.93 -10.46 17.18
N THR A 412 8.19 -10.55 18.48
CA THR A 412 7.55 -11.50 19.38
C THR A 412 6.19 -10.92 19.71
N VAL A 413 5.09 -11.58 19.34
CA VAL A 413 3.73 -11.02 19.52
C VAL A 413 2.98 -11.70 20.66
N GLY A 414 2.23 -10.90 21.44
CA GLY A 414 1.35 -11.35 22.50
C GLY A 414 -0.02 -11.83 22.00
N PRO A 415 -0.93 -12.24 22.91
CA PRO A 415 -2.28 -12.68 22.56
C PRO A 415 -3.18 -11.60 21.93
N ASP A 416 -2.81 -10.33 22.08
CA ASP A 416 -3.45 -9.15 21.51
C ASP A 416 -2.80 -8.68 20.20
N ASP A 417 -1.89 -9.48 19.63
CA ASP A 417 -1.12 -9.19 18.43
C ASP A 417 -0.18 -7.96 18.54
N LEU A 418 0.05 -7.44 19.76
CA LEU A 418 1.04 -6.40 20.03
C LEU A 418 2.42 -7.01 20.32
N PRO A 419 3.52 -6.32 19.96
CA PRO A 419 4.86 -6.79 20.27
C PRO A 419 5.10 -6.86 21.78
N VAL A 420 5.67 -7.96 22.26
CA VAL A 420 6.05 -8.15 23.67
C VAL A 420 7.57 -8.16 23.81
N ARG A 421 8.05 -7.56 24.90
CA ARG A 421 9.49 -7.49 25.19
C ARG A 421 10.08 -8.90 25.32
N ASN A 422 11.17 -9.13 24.61
CA ASN A 422 11.97 -10.34 24.59
C ASN A 422 13.45 -10.01 24.88
N GLY A 423 13.71 -9.59 26.12
CA GLY A 423 15.05 -9.21 26.58
C GLY A 423 15.46 -7.81 26.12
N ASP A 424 16.77 -7.62 25.98
CA ASP A 424 17.41 -6.37 25.57
C ASP A 424 18.30 -6.61 24.36
N LEU A 425 18.44 -5.58 23.53
CA LEU A 425 19.30 -5.51 22.37
C LEU A 425 20.36 -4.43 22.60
N GLU A 426 21.61 -4.74 22.27
CA GLU A 426 22.71 -3.77 22.27
C GLU A 426 22.76 -3.08 20.89
N ALA A 427 22.33 -1.82 20.84
CA ALA A 427 22.46 -0.98 19.65
C ALA A 427 23.82 -0.27 19.67
N SER A 428 24.41 -0.02 18.49
CA SER A 428 25.68 0.71 18.38
C SER A 428 25.46 2.18 18.06
N PHE A 429 26.35 3.05 18.55
CA PHE A 429 26.39 4.45 18.19
C PHE A 429 27.78 4.91 17.73
N ILE A 430 27.79 5.90 16.84
CA ILE A 430 28.98 6.70 16.50
C ILE A 430 28.59 8.16 16.63
N CYS A 431 29.40 8.93 17.35
CA CYS A 431 29.24 10.37 17.54
C CYS A 431 30.48 11.13 17.07
N ASN A 432 30.27 12.20 16.29
CA ASN A 432 31.33 13.06 15.80
C ASN A 432 31.30 14.41 16.51
N VAL A 433 32.38 14.74 17.22
CA VAL A 433 32.59 16.02 17.90
C VAL A 433 33.39 16.95 16.97
N PRO A 434 32.80 18.07 16.52
CA PRO A 434 33.45 18.95 15.56
C PRO A 434 34.56 19.78 16.22
N ARG A 435 35.49 20.30 15.41
CA ARG A 435 36.51 21.25 15.89
C ARG A 435 35.94 22.57 16.39
N SER A 436 34.82 23.02 15.83
CA SER A 436 34.17 24.28 16.21
C SER A 436 33.66 24.32 17.65
N VAL A 437 33.63 23.16 18.33
CA VAL A 437 33.37 23.10 19.77
C VAL A 437 34.48 23.75 20.61
N VAL A 438 35.68 23.91 20.05
CA VAL A 438 36.80 24.60 20.69
C VAL A 438 36.98 25.96 20.01
N GLY A 439 36.54 27.02 20.69
CA GLY A 439 36.66 28.39 20.23
C GLY A 439 38.07 28.97 20.33
N PRO A 440 38.24 30.23 19.87
CA PRO A 440 39.51 30.94 19.97
C PRO A 440 40.05 30.96 21.41
N GLY A 441 41.33 30.64 21.60
CA GLY A 441 41.95 30.57 22.92
C GLY A 441 41.69 29.26 23.69
N GLY A 442 41.03 28.28 23.09
CA GLY A 442 40.85 26.93 23.66
C GLY A 442 39.60 26.76 24.53
N ALA A 443 38.70 27.76 24.56
CA ALA A 443 37.45 27.68 25.31
C ALA A 443 36.47 26.70 24.65
N VAL A 444 35.81 25.86 25.44
CA VAL A 444 34.80 24.92 24.93
C VAL A 444 33.44 25.63 24.83
N ALA A 445 32.85 25.61 23.65
CA ALA A 445 31.50 26.06 23.36
C ALA A 445 30.63 24.85 23.01
N PRO A 446 29.80 24.34 23.94
CA PRO A 446 28.99 23.15 23.72
C PRO A 446 28.20 23.19 22.40
N ALA A 447 28.18 22.08 21.69
CA ALA A 447 27.59 21.94 20.36
C ALA A 447 26.13 21.49 20.44
N ARG A 448 25.32 21.95 19.49
CA ARG A 448 23.94 21.48 19.30
C ARG A 448 23.94 19.99 18.97
N LEU A 449 22.85 19.30 19.31
CA LEU A 449 22.74 17.85 19.16
C LEU A 449 21.90 17.48 17.94
N GLY A 450 22.38 16.54 17.14
CA GLY A 450 21.63 15.98 16.02
C GLY A 450 21.72 14.45 15.97
N VAL A 451 20.59 13.78 15.83
CA VAL A 451 20.55 12.38 15.42
C VAL A 451 20.65 12.31 13.90
N TYR A 452 21.56 11.50 13.38
CA TYR A 452 21.76 11.34 11.94
C TYR A 452 21.26 9.97 11.43
N GLY A 453 20.34 9.99 10.46
CA GLY A 453 19.83 8.78 9.79
C GLY A 453 20.62 8.41 8.53
N HIS A 454 21.09 7.16 8.45
CA HIS A 454 21.89 6.66 7.31
C HIS A 454 21.05 6.27 6.08
N GLY A 455 21.70 6.16 4.91
CA GLY A 455 21.11 5.79 3.63
C GLY A 455 20.78 4.30 3.46
N LEU A 456 20.32 3.94 2.25
CA LEU A 456 19.79 2.61 1.92
C LEU A 456 20.81 1.50 2.17
N LEU A 457 20.46 0.53 3.02
CA LEU A 457 21.33 -0.60 3.41
C LEU A 457 22.73 -0.16 3.87
N GLY A 458 22.80 1.05 4.44
CA GLY A 458 24.01 1.64 4.99
C GLY A 458 24.22 1.30 6.46
N GLY A 459 24.84 2.22 7.20
CA GLY A 459 25.02 2.06 8.64
C GLY A 459 25.39 3.35 9.33
N ASN A 460 25.44 3.33 10.66
CA ASN A 460 25.76 4.48 11.50
C ASN A 460 27.13 5.12 11.18
N GLY A 461 28.03 4.40 10.51
CA GLY A 461 29.28 4.92 9.96
C GLY A 461 29.10 6.08 8.97
N GLU A 462 27.93 6.24 8.35
CA GLU A 462 27.63 7.35 7.44
C GLU A 462 27.62 8.72 8.11
N VAL A 463 27.53 8.80 9.46
CA VAL A 463 27.76 10.06 10.19
C VAL A 463 29.17 10.63 9.96
N ASN A 464 30.09 9.81 9.44
CA ASN A 464 31.43 10.20 9.02
C ASN A 464 31.51 10.73 7.59
N ALA A 465 30.41 10.80 6.84
CA ALA A 465 30.42 11.37 5.50
C ALA A 465 30.86 12.85 5.54
N GLY A 466 31.69 13.27 4.57
CA GLY A 466 32.30 14.60 4.57
C GLY A 466 31.30 15.74 4.70
N ASN A 467 30.15 15.66 4.02
CA ASN A 467 29.10 16.67 4.11
C ASN A 467 28.44 16.78 5.51
N VAL A 468 28.38 15.68 6.27
CA VAL A 468 27.86 15.66 7.65
C VAL A 468 28.91 16.27 8.59
N GLN A 469 30.19 15.95 8.38
CA GLN A 469 31.28 16.57 9.12
C GLN A 469 31.41 18.06 8.83
N ASP A 470 31.20 18.48 7.57
CA ASP A 470 31.18 19.87 7.16
C ASP A 470 30.03 20.61 7.88
N MET A 471 28.82 20.04 7.89
CA MET A 471 27.69 20.57 8.68
C MET A 471 28.05 20.70 10.16
N ALA A 472 28.69 19.67 10.73
CA ALA A 472 29.10 19.64 12.13
C ALA A 472 30.07 20.78 12.46
N VAL A 473 31.12 20.96 11.66
CA VAL A 473 32.15 21.98 11.92
C VAL A 473 31.66 23.39 11.58
N GLU A 474 30.93 23.59 10.48
CA GLU A 474 30.41 24.90 10.04
C GLU A 474 29.40 25.48 11.05
N HIS A 475 28.65 24.62 11.73
CA HIS A 475 27.48 25.03 12.51
C HIS A 475 27.46 24.54 13.96
N ASN A 476 28.59 24.01 14.44
CA ASN A 476 28.79 23.52 15.81
C ASN A 476 27.72 22.52 16.24
N PHE A 477 27.66 21.39 15.51
CA PHE A 477 26.81 20.25 15.84
C PHE A 477 27.63 19.03 16.23
N VAL A 478 27.20 18.31 17.26
CA VAL A 478 27.57 16.92 17.47
C VAL A 478 26.47 16.05 16.85
N PHE A 479 26.82 15.33 15.79
CA PHE A 479 25.94 14.31 15.23
C PHE A 479 26.27 12.94 15.79
N CYS A 480 25.25 12.21 16.21
CA CYS A 480 25.33 10.79 16.54
C CYS A 480 24.40 9.99 15.64
N ALA A 481 24.79 8.76 15.29
CA ALA A 481 23.98 7.85 14.49
C ALA A 481 23.92 6.45 15.11
N THR A 482 22.80 5.77 14.88
CA THR A 482 22.63 4.32 15.07
C THR A 482 22.10 3.70 13.77
N ASN A 483 21.98 2.37 13.73
CA ASN A 483 21.53 1.66 12.54
C ASN A 483 20.00 1.63 12.46
N TRP A 484 19.46 1.90 11.27
CA TRP A 484 18.15 1.46 10.84
C TRP A 484 18.18 -0.06 10.61
N ILE A 485 18.29 -0.84 11.68
CA ILE A 485 18.25 -2.30 11.56
C ILE A 485 16.98 -2.71 10.80
N GLY A 486 17.06 -3.71 9.93
CA GLY A 486 16.03 -4.03 8.93
C GLY A 486 16.32 -3.41 7.57
N MET A 487 17.02 -2.26 7.54
CA MET A 487 17.51 -1.58 6.35
C MET A 487 18.98 -1.13 6.51
N ALA A 488 19.76 -1.87 7.28
CA ALA A 488 21.20 -1.64 7.44
C ALA A 488 22.02 -2.64 6.61
N SER A 489 23.33 -2.45 6.52
CA SER A 489 24.22 -3.28 5.70
C SER A 489 24.21 -4.77 6.10
N GLU A 490 23.93 -5.06 7.36
CA GLU A 490 23.75 -6.44 7.85
C GLU A 490 22.49 -7.12 7.30
N ASP A 491 21.49 -6.35 6.86
CA ASP A 491 20.20 -6.84 6.39
C ASP A 491 20.17 -7.14 4.88
N ILE A 492 21.25 -6.87 4.13
CA ILE A 492 21.34 -7.14 2.68
C ILE A 492 20.93 -8.58 2.34
N GLY A 493 21.41 -9.55 3.12
CA GLY A 493 21.06 -10.96 2.90
C GLY A 493 19.57 -11.25 3.08
N ASN A 494 18.93 -10.60 4.06
CA ASN A 494 17.49 -10.73 4.30
C ASN A 494 16.67 -10.03 3.19
N ALA A 495 17.09 -8.84 2.76
CA ALA A 495 16.46 -8.14 1.64
C ALA A 495 16.49 -8.97 0.34
N VAL A 496 17.64 -9.59 0.02
CA VAL A 496 17.76 -10.52 -1.11
C VAL A 496 16.81 -11.72 -0.98
N ALA A 497 16.68 -12.30 0.22
CA ALA A 497 15.76 -13.41 0.46
C ALA A 497 14.29 -13.01 0.25
N ILE A 498 13.91 -11.80 0.69
CA ILE A 498 12.56 -11.25 0.52
C ILE A 498 12.19 -11.10 -0.95
N LEU A 499 13.10 -10.60 -1.80
CA LEU A 499 12.83 -10.43 -3.23
C LEU A 499 12.56 -11.76 -3.95
N GLY A 500 13.11 -12.87 -3.44
CA GLY A 500 12.80 -14.22 -3.91
C GLY A 500 11.52 -14.82 -3.31
N ASN A 501 11.08 -14.35 -2.14
CA ASN A 501 9.86 -14.79 -1.47
C ASN A 501 9.32 -13.71 -0.52
N PHE A 502 8.29 -12.99 -0.97
CA PHE A 502 7.70 -11.90 -0.20
C PHE A 502 6.92 -12.32 1.05
N SER A 503 6.70 -13.62 1.27
CA SER A 503 6.21 -14.11 2.58
C SER A 503 7.14 -13.71 3.74
N LEU A 504 8.41 -13.43 3.44
CA LEU A 504 9.42 -13.00 4.40
C LEU A 504 9.37 -11.49 4.70
N PHE A 505 8.59 -10.70 3.96
CA PHE A 505 8.58 -9.24 4.09
C PHE A 505 8.37 -8.71 5.54
N PRO A 506 7.57 -9.35 6.41
CA PRO A 506 7.42 -8.92 7.80
C PRO A 506 8.74 -8.86 8.59
N THR A 507 9.76 -9.66 8.23
CA THR A 507 11.07 -9.64 8.90
C THR A 507 11.83 -8.32 8.70
N LEU A 508 11.52 -7.60 7.63
CA LEU A 508 12.06 -6.27 7.36
C LEU A 508 11.30 -5.22 8.16
N ALA A 509 9.97 -5.15 7.99
CA ALA A 509 9.14 -4.11 8.59
C ALA A 509 9.15 -4.13 10.13
N ASP A 510 9.11 -5.33 10.75
CA ASP A 510 9.20 -5.46 12.22
C ASP A 510 10.58 -5.01 12.72
N ARG A 511 11.64 -5.35 11.99
CA ARG A 511 13.01 -4.99 12.36
C ARG A 511 13.26 -3.49 12.23
N VAL A 512 12.74 -2.84 11.18
CA VAL A 512 12.82 -1.38 11.02
C VAL A 512 12.12 -0.64 12.16
N GLN A 513 10.96 -1.11 12.62
CA GLN A 513 10.29 -0.51 13.79
C GLN A 513 11.15 -0.59 15.06
N GLN A 514 11.85 -1.72 15.30
CA GLN A 514 12.85 -1.79 16.37
C GLN A 514 14.01 -0.81 16.11
N GLY A 515 14.45 -0.63 14.87
CA GLY A 515 15.46 0.37 14.50
C GLY A 515 15.04 1.82 14.76
N ILE A 516 13.76 2.15 14.57
CA ILE A 516 13.19 3.43 14.97
C ILE A 516 13.27 3.59 16.49
N LEU A 517 12.85 2.58 17.26
CA LEU A 517 12.97 2.61 18.72
C LEU A 517 14.44 2.82 19.18
N ASN A 518 15.39 2.12 18.56
CA ASN A 518 16.82 2.29 18.86
C ASN A 518 17.27 3.74 18.62
N THR A 519 16.75 4.39 17.57
CA THR A 519 17.08 5.78 17.24
C THR A 519 16.48 6.76 18.25
N LEU A 520 15.25 6.54 18.70
CA LEU A 520 14.62 7.33 19.77
C LEU A 520 15.42 7.22 21.08
N PHE A 521 15.88 6.01 21.42
CA PHE A 521 16.72 5.76 22.60
C PHE A 521 18.09 6.45 22.50
N LEU A 522 18.71 6.47 21.31
CA LEU A 522 19.92 7.26 21.08
C LEU A 522 19.66 8.76 21.33
N GLY A 523 18.52 9.28 20.87
CA GLY A 523 18.10 10.65 21.16
C GLY A 523 18.03 10.94 22.66
N ARG A 524 17.32 10.08 23.41
CA ARG A 524 17.24 10.17 24.88
C ARG A 524 18.62 10.13 25.54
N LEU A 525 19.49 9.25 25.06
CA LEU A 525 20.85 9.09 25.56
C LEU A 525 21.71 10.35 25.32
N MET A 526 21.51 11.06 24.22
CA MET A 526 22.24 12.29 23.90
C MET A 526 21.83 13.47 24.79
N VAL A 527 20.53 13.65 25.04
CA VAL A 527 19.99 14.84 25.75
C VAL A 527 19.96 14.68 27.28
N HIS A 528 19.91 13.45 27.78
CA HIS A 528 19.78 13.20 29.22
C HIS A 528 21.06 13.54 30.01
N ALA A 529 20.92 14.06 31.23
CA ALA A 529 22.04 14.53 32.05
C ALA A 529 23.01 13.41 32.48
N SER A 530 22.47 12.21 32.70
CA SER A 530 23.24 10.98 32.98
C SER A 530 23.61 10.20 31.72
N GLY A 531 23.34 10.74 30.54
CA GLY A 531 23.64 10.11 29.24
C GLY A 531 25.07 10.40 28.77
N LEU A 532 25.24 10.62 27.45
CA LEU A 532 26.57 10.78 26.84
C LEU A 532 27.43 11.86 27.51
N ALA A 533 26.82 13.00 27.89
CA ALA A 533 27.54 14.12 28.50
C ALA A 533 28.15 13.80 29.87
N ALA A 534 27.71 12.73 30.54
CA ALA A 534 28.30 12.26 31.80
C ALA A 534 29.61 11.48 31.59
N SER A 535 29.90 11.05 30.36
CA SER A 535 31.14 10.35 30.03
C SER A 535 32.30 11.32 29.75
N PRO A 536 33.51 11.07 30.27
CA PRO A 536 34.71 11.84 29.91
C PRO A 536 35.01 11.87 28.41
N ALA A 537 34.51 10.89 27.64
CA ALA A 537 34.64 10.87 26.18
C ALA A 537 34.01 12.12 25.51
N PHE A 538 32.99 12.71 26.15
CA PHE A 538 32.28 13.91 25.71
C PHE A 538 32.67 15.16 26.52
N SER A 539 33.88 15.20 27.04
CA SER A 539 34.46 16.39 27.67
C SER A 539 35.81 16.75 27.05
N LEU A 540 36.10 18.06 26.97
CA LEU A 540 37.35 18.62 26.45
C LEU A 540 37.85 19.77 27.33
N GLY A 541 39.13 20.12 27.21
CA GLY A 541 39.73 21.28 27.88
C GLY A 541 40.33 20.99 29.26
N THR A 542 40.80 22.04 29.93
CA THR A 542 41.33 21.98 31.30
C THR A 542 40.87 23.23 32.07
N PRO A 543 39.94 23.12 33.05
CA PRO A 543 39.24 21.90 33.46
C PRO A 543 38.37 21.32 32.33
N GLU A 544 38.04 20.03 32.42
CA GLU A 544 37.17 19.36 31.46
C GLU A 544 35.77 19.98 31.46
N VAL A 545 35.28 20.33 30.27
CA VAL A 545 33.96 20.90 30.03
C VAL A 545 33.20 19.98 29.06
N PRO A 546 31.94 19.63 29.34
CA PRO A 546 31.11 18.87 28.41
C PRO A 546 30.98 19.56 27.05
N VAL A 547 31.06 18.79 25.97
CA VAL A 547 30.96 19.31 24.60
C VAL A 547 29.53 19.33 24.05
N LEU A 548 28.56 18.81 24.81
CA LEU A 548 27.18 18.61 24.37
C LEU A 548 26.25 19.68 24.97
N ASP A 549 25.59 20.46 24.13
CA ASP A 549 24.49 21.34 24.53
C ASP A 549 23.18 20.55 24.57
N ARG A 550 22.73 20.20 25.77
CA ARG A 550 21.56 19.34 25.99
C ARG A 550 20.24 20.11 26.07
N SER A 551 20.21 21.37 25.61
CA SER A 551 18.98 22.18 25.63
C SER A 551 17.95 21.71 24.61
N ASP A 552 18.39 21.27 23.43
CA ASP A 552 17.54 20.75 22.36
C ASP A 552 18.24 19.60 21.62
N LEU A 553 17.43 18.76 20.98
CA LEU A 553 17.85 17.71 20.06
C LEU A 553 17.13 17.88 18.73
N PHE A 554 17.82 17.53 17.64
CA PHE A 554 17.33 17.67 16.28
C PHE A 554 17.53 16.38 15.49
N TYR A 555 16.81 16.25 14.37
CA TYR A 555 16.98 15.16 13.42
C TYR A 555 17.49 15.67 12.06
N ASP A 556 18.47 14.98 11.47
CA ASP A 556 18.88 15.15 10.07
C ASP A 556 19.05 13.77 9.43
N GLY A 557 18.47 13.54 8.26
CA GLY A 557 18.59 12.27 7.53
C GLY A 557 18.65 12.52 6.03
N ASN A 558 19.22 11.57 5.29
CA ASN A 558 19.25 11.64 3.83
C ASN A 558 18.79 10.32 3.21
N SER A 559 18.02 10.38 2.11
CA SER A 559 17.57 9.19 1.38
C SER A 559 16.72 8.25 2.25
N GLN A 560 17.09 6.98 2.40
CA GLN A 560 16.49 6.06 3.38
C GLN A 560 16.40 6.66 4.80
N GLY A 561 17.40 7.43 5.22
CA GLY A 561 17.40 8.13 6.49
C GLY A 561 16.37 9.27 6.53
N ALA A 562 15.96 9.82 5.40
CA ALA A 562 14.83 10.73 5.33
C ALA A 562 13.49 9.96 5.30
N ILE A 563 13.40 8.85 4.56
CA ILE A 563 12.18 8.03 4.41
C ILE A 563 11.77 7.37 5.75
N ILE A 564 12.68 6.66 6.42
CA ILE A 564 12.43 6.14 7.78
C ILE A 564 12.44 7.29 8.80
N GLY A 565 13.26 8.31 8.56
CA GLY A 565 13.34 9.49 9.43
C GLY A 565 12.03 10.24 9.58
N GLY A 566 11.18 10.25 8.56
CA GLY A 566 9.82 10.77 8.64
C GLY A 566 8.98 10.01 9.67
N ALA A 567 8.95 8.68 9.59
CA ALA A 567 8.26 7.85 10.59
C ALA A 567 8.86 8.02 12.00
N ALA A 568 10.19 8.02 12.12
CA ALA A 568 10.87 8.24 13.39
C ALA A 568 10.55 9.60 14.00
N THR A 569 10.46 10.65 13.16
CA THR A 569 10.08 12.00 13.59
C THR A 569 8.63 12.03 14.06
N ALA A 570 7.69 11.46 13.32
CA ALA A 570 6.28 11.45 13.71
C ALA A 570 6.00 10.83 15.09
N VAL A 571 6.88 9.94 15.58
CA VAL A 571 6.75 9.32 16.91
C VAL A 571 7.76 9.82 17.94
N ALA A 572 8.60 10.80 17.60
CA ALA A 572 9.67 11.28 18.46
C ALA A 572 9.16 12.11 19.63
N GLN A 573 9.82 11.98 20.79
CA GLN A 573 9.47 12.73 22.00
C GLN A 573 10.52 13.79 22.36
N ASP A 574 11.76 13.59 21.92
CA ASP A 574 12.91 14.37 22.38
C ASP A 574 13.40 15.41 21.34
N TRP A 575 12.86 15.42 20.11
CA TRP A 575 13.10 16.47 19.12
C TRP A 575 11.79 16.98 18.52
N THR A 576 11.77 18.24 18.07
CA THR A 576 10.60 18.87 17.43
C THR A 576 10.88 19.38 16.02
N ARG A 577 12.14 19.28 15.56
CA ARG A 577 12.53 19.73 14.21
C ARG A 577 13.39 18.69 13.51
N ALA A 578 13.03 18.42 12.25
CA ALA A 578 13.68 17.44 11.42
C ALA A 578 14.01 18.00 10.05
N VAL A 579 15.21 17.71 9.54
CA VAL A 579 15.53 17.87 8.11
C VAL A 579 15.50 16.50 7.46
N LEU A 580 14.67 16.36 6.44
CA LEU A 580 14.57 15.16 5.61
C LEU A 580 15.17 15.49 4.23
N GLY A 581 16.41 15.05 4.01
CA GLY A 581 17.17 15.28 2.78
C GLY A 581 16.88 14.22 1.73
N VAL A 582 16.61 14.66 0.50
CA VAL A 582 16.11 13.86 -0.63
C VAL A 582 15.08 12.82 -0.18
N PRO A 583 13.98 13.30 0.46
CA PRO A 583 13.01 12.46 1.12
C PRO A 583 12.03 11.85 0.11
N GLY A 584 11.23 10.92 0.59
CA GLY A 584 10.08 10.38 -0.11
C GLY A 584 9.29 9.44 0.79
N MET A 585 8.13 9.04 0.31
CA MET A 585 7.30 8.03 0.94
C MET A 585 6.64 7.16 -0.14
N ASN A 586 5.90 6.14 0.26
CA ASN A 586 5.12 5.28 -0.64
C ASN A 586 6.07 4.51 -1.57
N TYR A 587 6.83 3.56 -1.01
CA TYR A 587 7.77 2.72 -1.76
C TYR A 587 7.21 2.12 -3.05
N SER A 588 5.93 1.72 -3.08
CA SER A 588 5.24 1.23 -4.28
C SER A 588 5.17 2.25 -5.43
N THR A 589 5.39 3.53 -5.16
CA THR A 589 5.58 4.60 -6.16
C THR A 589 7.03 4.85 -6.48
N LEU A 590 7.89 4.78 -5.46
CA LEU A 590 9.31 5.06 -5.56
C LEU A 590 10.10 3.98 -6.32
N LEU A 591 9.86 2.69 -6.04
CA LEU A 591 10.80 1.62 -6.42
C LEU A 591 11.04 1.53 -7.94
N ASN A 592 10.00 1.51 -8.78
CA ASN A 592 10.18 1.53 -10.25
C ASN A 592 10.81 2.85 -10.78
N ARG A 593 10.80 3.92 -9.97
CA ARG A 593 11.37 5.23 -10.31
C ARG A 593 12.77 5.46 -9.72
N SER A 594 13.40 4.42 -9.19
CA SER A 594 14.70 4.52 -8.53
C SER A 594 15.75 3.70 -9.26
N VAL A 595 16.89 4.29 -9.58
CA VAL A 595 18.05 3.54 -10.10
C VAL A 595 18.60 2.55 -9.08
N ASP A 596 18.37 2.76 -7.78
CA ASP A 596 18.77 1.78 -6.74
C ASP A 596 18.00 0.47 -6.91
N PHE A 597 16.78 0.54 -7.45
CA PHE A 597 15.97 -0.64 -7.69
C PHE A 597 16.50 -1.52 -8.82
N ASP A 598 17.36 -1.00 -9.72
CA ASP A 598 17.93 -1.77 -10.84
C ASP A 598 18.62 -3.05 -10.36
N THR A 599 19.34 -2.98 -9.23
CA THR A 599 20.07 -4.13 -8.67
C THR A 599 19.13 -5.13 -7.99
N TYR A 600 18.07 -4.66 -7.33
CA TYR A 600 17.07 -5.52 -6.71
C TYR A 600 16.14 -6.18 -7.74
N ALA A 601 15.87 -5.49 -8.86
CA ALA A 601 15.12 -6.01 -10.00
C ALA A 601 15.77 -7.27 -10.58
N LEU A 602 17.11 -7.38 -10.57
CA LEU A 602 17.83 -8.58 -11.00
C LEU A 602 17.47 -9.85 -10.22
N ILE A 603 16.85 -9.73 -9.04
CA ILE A 603 16.32 -10.85 -8.25
C ILE A 603 14.80 -10.89 -8.32
N PHE A 604 14.14 -9.75 -8.20
CA PHE A 604 12.68 -9.66 -8.17
C PHE A 604 12.04 -10.11 -9.49
N GLU A 605 12.54 -9.64 -10.63
CA GLU A 605 11.93 -9.96 -11.93
C GLU A 605 12.08 -11.44 -12.30
N PRO A 606 13.24 -12.11 -12.09
CA PRO A 606 13.30 -13.56 -12.29
C PRO A 606 12.44 -14.36 -11.31
N ALA A 607 12.22 -13.86 -10.09
CA ALA A 607 11.35 -14.51 -9.11
C ALA A 607 9.87 -14.33 -9.45
N TYR A 608 9.49 -13.18 -10.02
CA TYR A 608 8.13 -12.81 -10.42
C TYR A 608 8.17 -12.21 -11.85
N PRO A 609 8.16 -13.06 -12.89
CA PRO A 609 8.41 -12.63 -14.28
C PRO A 609 7.29 -11.78 -14.87
N ASP A 610 6.09 -11.91 -14.31
CA ASP A 610 4.91 -11.21 -14.78
C ASP A 610 4.89 -9.76 -14.27
N PRO A 611 4.87 -8.74 -15.15
CA PRO A 611 4.86 -7.34 -14.73
C PRO A 611 3.62 -6.94 -13.92
N LEU A 612 2.45 -7.49 -14.22
CA LEU A 612 1.22 -7.16 -13.48
C LEU A 612 1.27 -7.75 -12.07
N ASP A 613 1.78 -8.97 -11.93
CA ASP A 613 2.01 -9.55 -10.60
C ASP A 613 3.05 -8.74 -9.83
N ARG A 614 4.10 -8.22 -10.48
CA ARG A 614 5.10 -7.37 -9.81
C ARG A 614 4.48 -6.10 -9.24
N GLN A 615 3.63 -5.40 -10.00
CA GLN A 615 2.93 -4.21 -9.48
C GLN A 615 2.00 -4.57 -8.32
N LEU A 616 1.29 -5.70 -8.41
CA LEU A 616 0.44 -6.20 -7.32
C LEU A 616 1.26 -6.55 -6.06
N VAL A 617 2.43 -7.19 -6.21
CA VAL A 617 3.35 -7.46 -5.10
C VAL A 617 3.81 -6.16 -4.46
N LEU A 618 4.22 -5.15 -5.26
CA LEU A 618 4.64 -3.85 -4.73
C LEU A 618 3.52 -3.13 -3.96
N SER A 619 2.28 -3.20 -4.44
CA SER A 619 1.12 -2.64 -3.75
C SER A 619 0.77 -3.40 -2.45
N LEU A 620 0.90 -4.73 -2.45
CA LEU A 620 0.75 -5.54 -1.23
C LEU A 620 1.79 -5.18 -0.18
N VAL A 621 3.09 -5.19 -0.53
CA VAL A 621 4.15 -4.96 0.47
C VAL A 621 4.16 -3.52 1.00
N GLN A 622 3.61 -2.56 0.24
CA GLN A 622 3.38 -1.21 0.75
C GLN A 622 2.63 -1.23 2.08
N MET A 623 1.61 -2.07 2.21
CA MET A 623 0.78 -2.18 3.43
C MET A 623 1.58 -2.59 4.68
N LEU A 624 2.72 -3.27 4.51
CA LEU A 624 3.61 -3.62 5.61
C LEU A 624 4.72 -2.58 5.78
N TRP A 625 5.18 -1.98 4.69
CA TRP A 625 6.08 -0.84 4.69
C TRP A 625 5.52 0.34 5.48
N ASP A 626 4.22 0.61 5.38
CA ASP A 626 3.54 1.71 6.07
C ASP A 626 3.78 1.71 7.58
N ARG A 627 4.04 0.55 8.18
CA ARG A 627 4.35 0.42 9.60
C ARG A 627 5.74 0.94 9.97
N ALA A 628 6.59 1.25 9.00
CA ALA A 628 8.03 1.41 9.18
C ALA A 628 8.64 2.56 8.34
N GLU A 629 7.85 3.31 7.59
CA GLU A 629 8.30 4.42 6.72
C GLU A 629 7.28 5.56 6.69
N ALA A 630 7.70 6.76 6.26
CA ALA A 630 6.93 8.00 6.34
C ALA A 630 5.47 7.93 5.86
N ASN A 631 5.12 7.09 4.88
CA ASN A 631 3.76 6.98 4.35
C ASN A 631 2.70 6.71 5.43
N GLY A 632 2.94 5.77 6.35
CA GLY A 632 1.99 5.44 7.41
C GLY A 632 2.00 6.39 8.60
N TYR A 633 2.78 7.49 8.53
CA TYR A 633 3.01 8.40 9.65
C TYR A 633 2.87 9.88 9.27
N ALA A 634 2.82 10.21 7.97
CA ALA A 634 2.89 11.58 7.48
C ALA A 634 1.74 12.46 8.00
N HIS A 635 0.52 11.92 8.13
CA HIS A 635 -0.63 12.65 8.70
C HIS A 635 -0.38 13.13 10.13
N HIS A 636 0.47 12.41 10.87
CA HIS A 636 0.71 12.64 12.29
C HIS A 636 2.08 13.27 12.59
N MET A 637 2.79 13.78 11.57
CA MET A 637 4.11 14.39 11.77
C MET A 637 4.00 15.84 12.27
N THR A 638 3.01 16.59 11.79
CA THR A 638 2.89 18.04 11.98
C THR A 638 1.68 18.41 12.85
N ASP A 639 0.53 18.71 12.24
CA ASP A 639 -0.60 19.39 12.91
C ASP A 639 -1.52 18.47 13.73
N ASP A 640 -1.42 17.15 13.53
CA ASP A 640 -2.21 16.15 14.26
C ASP A 640 -1.31 15.04 14.88
N PRO A 641 -0.46 15.37 15.87
CA PRO A 641 0.53 14.42 16.38
C PRO A 641 -0.09 13.27 17.18
N TYR A 642 0.54 12.10 17.12
CA TYR A 642 0.19 10.94 17.94
C TYR A 642 0.19 11.25 19.45
N PRO A 643 -0.56 10.50 20.27
CA PRO A 643 -0.52 10.63 21.73
C PRO A 643 0.92 10.55 22.29
N GLY A 644 1.22 11.44 23.24
CA GLY A 644 2.53 11.46 23.90
C GLY A 644 3.68 11.97 23.02
N THR A 645 3.35 12.63 21.91
CA THR A 645 4.29 13.17 20.92
C THR A 645 4.04 14.68 20.73
N PRO A 646 5.08 15.53 20.69
CA PRO A 646 4.93 16.91 20.22
C PRO A 646 4.60 16.98 18.71
N ALA A 647 4.04 18.11 18.27
CA ALA A 647 4.04 18.48 16.86
C ALA A 647 5.47 18.79 16.39
N HIS A 648 5.77 18.50 15.11
CA HIS A 648 7.08 18.75 14.53
C HIS A 648 7.03 19.75 13.38
N ASP A 649 8.13 20.50 13.22
CA ASP A 649 8.42 21.22 11.98
C ASP A 649 9.40 20.40 11.13
N VAL A 650 9.10 20.26 9.85
CA VAL A 650 9.84 19.39 8.93
C VAL A 650 10.34 20.18 7.72
N LEU A 651 11.64 20.12 7.45
CA LEU A 651 12.25 20.73 6.27
C LEU A 651 12.67 19.64 5.28
N LEU A 652 11.99 19.59 4.13
CA LEU A 652 12.28 18.70 3.02
C LEU A 652 13.28 19.36 2.06
N HIS A 653 14.46 18.76 1.87
CA HIS A 653 15.42 19.19 0.86
C HIS A 653 15.38 18.25 -0.34
N VAL A 654 14.84 18.68 -1.47
CA VAL A 654 14.65 17.84 -2.66
C VAL A 654 15.74 18.12 -3.68
N ALA A 655 16.41 17.10 -4.19
CA ALA A 655 17.27 17.22 -5.38
C ALA A 655 16.38 17.14 -6.63
N PHE A 656 16.35 18.18 -7.46
CA PHE A 656 15.54 18.14 -8.67
C PHE A 656 16.07 17.10 -9.67
N SER A 657 15.17 16.25 -10.18
CA SER A 657 15.48 15.09 -11.03
C SER A 657 16.46 14.10 -10.41
N ASP A 658 16.31 13.84 -9.11
CA ASP A 658 17.00 12.77 -8.38
C ASP A 658 16.78 11.40 -9.03
N HIS A 659 17.87 10.66 -9.27
CA HIS A 659 17.84 9.34 -9.91
C HIS A 659 17.39 8.24 -8.93
N GLN A 660 17.59 8.45 -7.63
CA GLN A 660 17.35 7.46 -6.58
C GLN A 660 16.00 7.68 -5.88
N VAL A 661 15.62 8.93 -5.61
CA VAL A 661 14.36 9.25 -4.91
C VAL A 661 13.46 10.18 -5.74
N ALA A 662 12.40 9.61 -6.30
CA ALA A 662 11.53 10.32 -7.22
C ALA A 662 10.89 11.58 -6.60
N ASN A 663 11.05 12.75 -7.25
CA ASN A 663 10.53 14.01 -6.72
C ASN A 663 9.03 13.98 -6.38
N VAL A 664 8.23 13.25 -7.17
CA VAL A 664 6.80 13.13 -6.92
C VAL A 664 6.49 12.55 -5.54
N THR A 665 7.30 11.63 -5.00
CA THR A 665 7.04 11.07 -3.66
C THR A 665 7.32 12.08 -2.55
N ALA A 666 8.36 12.91 -2.69
CA ALA A 666 8.62 14.05 -1.80
C ALA A 666 7.49 15.09 -1.87
N GLU A 667 6.88 15.29 -3.04
CA GLU A 667 5.75 16.21 -3.18
C GLU A 667 4.45 15.65 -2.57
N VAL A 668 4.20 14.35 -2.66
CA VAL A 668 3.08 13.72 -1.93
C VAL A 668 3.31 13.89 -0.42
N GLU A 669 4.54 13.68 0.07
CA GLU A 669 4.88 13.91 1.48
C GLU A 669 4.63 15.37 1.87
N ALA A 670 5.16 16.32 1.09
CA ALA A 670 4.99 17.75 1.33
C ALA A 670 3.51 18.17 1.41
N ARG A 671 2.66 17.65 0.53
CA ARG A 671 1.21 17.94 0.58
C ARG A 671 0.54 17.33 1.79
N THR A 672 0.92 16.09 2.14
CA THR A 672 0.34 15.36 3.28
C THR A 672 0.69 16.02 4.61
N ILE A 673 1.94 16.42 4.81
CA ILE A 673 2.38 17.08 6.06
C ILE A 673 2.03 18.58 6.14
N GLY A 674 1.38 19.13 5.10
CA GLY A 674 1.02 20.55 5.04
C GLY A 674 2.20 21.51 4.84
N ALA A 675 3.29 21.07 4.20
CA ALA A 675 4.47 21.90 3.98
C ALA A 675 4.24 23.04 2.98
N ALA A 676 4.99 24.14 3.15
CA ALA A 676 5.04 25.26 2.20
C ALA A 676 6.31 25.24 1.33
N ALA A 677 6.19 25.59 0.06
CA ALA A 677 7.28 25.60 -0.90
C ALA A 677 8.09 26.90 -0.87
N ARG A 678 9.42 26.77 -0.84
CA ARG A 678 10.33 27.87 -1.15
C ARG A 678 10.18 28.27 -2.62
N GLN A 679 9.93 29.56 -2.87
CA GLN A 679 9.76 30.09 -4.23
C GLN A 679 10.79 31.19 -4.56
N PRO A 680 11.21 31.33 -5.84
CA PRO A 680 10.94 30.41 -6.96
C PRO A 680 11.63 29.05 -6.74
N ALA A 681 10.92 27.93 -6.89
CA ALA A 681 11.48 26.61 -6.62
C ALA A 681 12.57 26.22 -7.63
N LEU A 682 12.32 26.50 -8.92
CA LEU A 682 13.24 26.25 -10.04
C LEU A 682 13.27 27.47 -10.98
N ALA A 683 14.25 27.51 -11.88
CA ALA A 683 14.27 28.55 -12.92
C ALA A 683 13.10 28.36 -13.92
N PRO A 684 12.62 29.45 -14.57
CA PRO A 684 11.54 29.35 -15.56
C PRO A 684 11.83 28.31 -16.65
N GLY A 685 10.86 27.45 -16.94
CA GLY A 685 10.97 26.38 -17.96
C GLY A 685 11.74 25.12 -17.52
N ARG A 686 12.16 25.04 -16.25
CA ARG A 686 12.84 23.84 -15.70
C ARG A 686 11.90 22.71 -15.30
N HIS A 687 10.62 23.01 -15.04
CA HIS A 687 9.64 22.02 -14.62
C HIS A 687 8.75 21.62 -15.81
N SER A 688 8.43 20.32 -15.93
CA SER A 688 7.56 19.78 -16.98
C SER A 688 6.06 19.90 -16.66
N ASP A 689 5.71 20.00 -15.38
CA ASP A 689 4.33 20.18 -14.93
C ASP A 689 3.67 21.46 -15.40
N VAL A 690 2.35 21.36 -15.60
CA VAL A 690 1.47 22.49 -15.88
C VAL A 690 1.45 23.48 -14.70
N GLU A 691 1.39 22.95 -13.48
CA GLU A 691 1.47 23.72 -12.23
C GLU A 691 2.55 23.07 -11.33
N PRO A 692 3.81 23.54 -11.40
CA PRO A 692 4.89 23.03 -10.56
C PRO A 692 4.55 23.12 -9.09
N LEU A 693 4.80 22.05 -8.34
CA LEU A 693 4.45 21.92 -6.92
C LEU A 693 2.94 22.13 -6.67
N TRP A 694 2.10 21.60 -7.58
CA TRP A 694 0.65 21.70 -7.52
C TRP A 694 0.11 21.53 -6.10
N ARG A 695 -0.71 22.46 -5.61
CA ARG A 695 -1.27 22.48 -4.24
C ARG A 695 -0.28 22.47 -3.06
N ILE A 696 0.99 22.78 -3.29
CA ILE A 696 1.93 23.10 -2.21
C ILE A 696 2.03 24.63 -2.15
N PRO A 697 1.51 25.28 -1.09
CA PRO A 697 1.45 26.74 -1.03
C PRO A 697 2.86 27.34 -0.99
N ALA A 698 3.04 28.53 -1.57
CA ALA A 698 4.32 29.25 -1.45
C ALA A 698 4.53 29.75 -0.01
N ILE A 699 5.78 29.71 0.46
CA ILE A 699 6.17 30.39 1.70
C ILE A 699 5.88 31.90 1.56
N PRO A 700 5.08 32.50 2.47
CA PRO A 700 4.63 33.88 2.31
C PRO A 700 5.72 34.92 2.63
N ALA A 701 6.62 34.62 3.58
CA ALA A 701 7.71 35.49 3.98
C ALA A 701 8.80 34.70 4.72
N TYR A 702 10.02 35.23 4.74
CA TYR A 702 11.14 34.68 5.50
C TYR A 702 11.54 35.61 6.66
N PRO A 703 11.97 35.08 7.82
CA PRO A 703 11.98 33.67 8.19
C PRO A 703 10.56 33.07 8.28
N TYR A 704 10.42 31.80 7.90
CA TYR A 704 9.14 31.07 7.94
C TYR A 704 9.18 30.01 9.03
N ASP A 705 8.22 30.09 9.94
CA ASP A 705 8.04 29.13 11.04
C ASP A 705 6.97 28.12 10.62
N GLY A 706 7.41 26.90 10.34
CA GLY A 706 6.57 25.81 9.85
C GLY A 706 7.32 24.85 8.92
N SER A 707 6.65 23.76 8.56
CA SER A 707 7.17 22.75 7.63
C SER A 707 7.29 23.28 6.21
N ALA A 708 8.35 22.90 5.50
CA ALA A 708 8.66 23.42 4.17
C ALA A 708 9.33 22.43 3.25
N VAL A 709 9.19 22.66 1.94
CA VAL A 709 9.93 21.96 0.88
C VAL A 709 10.79 22.94 0.08
N VAL A 710 12.03 22.54 -0.18
CA VAL A 710 13.04 23.33 -0.90
C VAL A 710 13.68 22.47 -1.98
N TYR A 711 13.52 22.87 -3.24
CA TYR A 711 14.17 22.23 -4.38
C TYR A 711 15.57 22.78 -4.59
N TRP A 712 16.52 21.90 -4.85
CA TRP A 712 17.91 22.18 -5.18
C TRP A 712 18.19 21.66 -6.58
N ASP A 713 18.52 22.56 -7.49
CA ASP A 713 18.73 22.25 -8.91
C ASP A 713 20.21 22.07 -9.25
N SER A 714 20.54 20.94 -9.88
CA SER A 714 21.89 20.58 -10.32
C SER A 714 22.08 20.67 -11.84
N GLY A 715 21.07 21.15 -12.57
CA GLY A 715 21.09 21.30 -14.03
C GLY A 715 20.59 20.09 -14.82
N ASN A 716 20.13 19.03 -14.15
CA ASN A 716 19.56 17.82 -14.77
C ASN A 716 18.31 18.12 -15.62
N PRO A 717 18.00 17.37 -16.68
CA PRO A 717 16.69 17.51 -17.34
C PRO A 717 15.54 17.20 -16.38
N PRO A 718 14.30 17.62 -16.67
CA PRO A 718 13.14 17.22 -15.87
C PRO A 718 13.00 15.69 -15.78
N PRO A 719 12.49 15.16 -14.65
CA PRO A 719 12.30 13.72 -14.51
C PRO A 719 11.29 13.18 -15.55
N PRO A 720 11.39 11.90 -15.96
CA PRO A 720 10.43 11.28 -16.88
C PRO A 720 8.99 11.36 -16.34
N PRO A 721 7.98 11.56 -17.20
CA PRO A 721 6.58 11.64 -16.78
C PRO A 721 5.92 10.26 -16.54
N THR A 722 6.69 9.17 -16.61
CA THR A 722 6.24 7.78 -16.43
C THR A 722 6.85 7.18 -15.16
N ASN A 723 6.49 5.95 -14.81
CA ASN A 723 7.04 5.22 -13.65
C ASN A 723 8.44 4.62 -13.89
N ILE A 724 9.34 5.38 -14.51
CA ILE A 724 10.75 4.99 -14.69
C ILE A 724 11.67 6.02 -14.05
N ALA A 725 12.85 5.57 -13.60
CA ALA A 725 13.84 6.45 -13.00
C ALA A 725 14.40 7.47 -14.01
N PRO A 726 14.69 8.71 -13.59
CA PRO A 726 15.56 9.60 -14.35
C PRO A 726 16.95 8.97 -14.49
N ARG A 727 17.56 9.10 -15.67
CA ARG A 727 18.91 8.57 -15.96
C ARG A 727 19.82 9.57 -16.67
N ASP A 728 19.24 10.67 -17.15
CA ASP A 728 20.00 11.69 -17.87
C ASP A 728 20.66 12.66 -16.89
N GLY A 729 21.91 13.04 -17.21
CA GLY A 729 22.75 13.90 -16.37
C GLY A 729 23.49 13.13 -15.27
N GLU A 730 24.20 13.86 -14.40
CA GLU A 730 24.80 13.29 -13.20
C GLU A 730 23.73 13.11 -12.12
N ASP A 731 23.76 12.02 -11.36
CA ASP A 731 22.83 11.79 -10.26
C ASP A 731 22.92 12.93 -9.22
N PRO A 732 21.85 13.73 -9.02
CA PRO A 732 21.89 14.87 -8.12
C PRO A 732 21.60 14.49 -6.66
N HIS A 733 21.31 13.22 -6.35
CA HIS A 733 20.88 12.73 -5.03
C HIS A 733 21.72 13.25 -3.86
N GLU A 734 23.03 13.34 -4.09
CA GLU A 734 24.02 13.72 -3.09
C GLU A 734 24.29 15.23 -3.00
N LYS A 735 23.86 15.99 -4.00
CA LYS A 735 24.28 17.38 -4.20
C LYS A 735 23.70 18.35 -3.17
N PRO A 736 22.39 18.29 -2.77
CA PRO A 736 21.84 19.26 -1.82
C PRO A 736 22.59 19.27 -0.49
N ARG A 737 22.84 18.10 0.12
CA ARG A 737 23.55 18.02 1.42
C ARG A 737 25.00 18.49 1.37
N ARG A 738 25.61 18.49 0.18
CA ARG A 738 26.98 18.99 -0.06
C ARG A 738 27.04 20.49 -0.31
N GLN A 739 25.90 21.16 -0.53
CA GLN A 739 25.85 22.59 -0.78
C GLN A 739 25.94 23.40 0.53
N PRO A 740 26.92 24.33 0.70
CA PRO A 740 27.04 25.13 1.91
C PRO A 740 25.77 25.95 2.24
N ALA A 741 25.09 26.48 1.22
CA ALA A 741 23.83 27.21 1.41
C ALA A 741 22.69 26.32 1.95
N ALA A 742 22.69 25.03 1.61
CA ALA A 742 21.72 24.07 2.15
C ALA A 742 22.02 23.79 3.62
N ARG A 743 23.30 23.53 3.97
CA ARG A 743 23.74 23.34 5.35
C ARG A 743 23.46 24.55 6.24
N LEU A 744 23.66 25.77 5.72
CA LEU A 744 23.27 27.00 6.40
C LEU A 744 21.76 27.04 6.69
N GLN A 745 20.92 26.62 5.72
CA GLN A 745 19.47 26.57 5.91
C GLN A 745 19.09 25.52 6.94
N LYS A 746 19.69 24.31 6.89
CA LYS A 746 19.53 23.28 7.91
C LYS A 746 19.87 23.83 9.30
N SER A 747 20.98 24.55 9.42
CA SER A 747 21.45 25.12 10.69
C SER A 747 20.53 26.21 11.25
N ALA A 748 19.95 27.05 10.38
CA ALA A 748 18.98 28.06 10.77
C ALA A 748 17.65 27.46 11.24
N PHE A 749 17.30 26.29 10.69
CA PHE A 749 16.10 25.53 11.02
C PHE A 749 16.27 24.66 12.28
N LEU A 750 17.38 23.92 12.40
CA LEU A 750 17.68 23.01 13.51
C LEU A 750 18.26 23.76 14.72
N ARG A 751 17.45 24.60 15.35
CA ARG A 751 17.77 25.31 16.61
C ARG A 751 16.48 25.66 17.36
N THR A 752 16.61 26.03 18.63
CA THR A 752 15.50 26.62 19.40
C THR A 752 14.93 27.83 18.66
N GLY A 753 13.62 27.85 18.42
CA GLY A 753 12.97 28.91 17.64
C GLY A 753 13.53 29.05 16.22
N GLY A 754 14.01 27.95 15.64
CA GLY A 754 14.49 27.88 14.27
C GLY A 754 13.40 28.24 13.27
N ALA A 755 13.80 28.51 12.03
CA ALA A 755 12.87 28.84 10.96
C ALA A 755 13.55 28.58 9.61
N VAL A 756 12.74 28.41 8.57
CA VAL A 756 13.22 28.36 7.20
C VAL A 756 13.67 29.75 6.79
N VAL A 757 14.88 29.86 6.26
CA VAL A 757 15.46 31.13 5.78
C VAL A 757 15.83 31.01 4.31
N ASP A 758 15.83 32.14 3.60
CA ASP A 758 16.29 32.18 2.22
C ASP A 758 17.81 32.27 2.15
N THR A 759 18.47 31.13 1.90
CA THR A 759 19.93 31.07 1.71
C THR A 759 20.34 31.22 0.25
N CYS A 760 19.38 31.35 -0.66
CA CYS A 760 19.59 31.39 -2.10
C CYS A 760 19.40 32.81 -2.69
N GLY A 761 19.08 33.82 -1.87
CA GLY A 761 19.06 35.23 -2.28
C GLY A 761 17.95 35.57 -3.26
N GLY A 762 16.76 35.00 -3.09
CA GLY A 762 15.56 35.26 -3.89
C GLY A 762 15.54 34.61 -5.27
N VAL A 763 16.60 33.88 -5.66
CA VAL A 763 16.69 33.11 -6.92
C VAL A 763 16.62 31.62 -6.65
N PRO A 764 16.30 30.74 -7.63
CA PRO A 764 16.24 29.29 -7.42
C PRO A 764 17.48 28.74 -6.72
N CYS A 765 17.29 27.79 -5.80
CA CYS A 765 18.41 27.17 -5.09
C CYS A 765 19.15 26.20 -6.01
N LEU A 766 20.48 26.33 -6.05
CA LEU A 766 21.35 25.53 -6.91
C LEU A 766 22.27 24.65 -6.09
N ALA A 767 22.55 23.45 -6.59
CA ALA A 767 23.54 22.52 -6.08
C ALA A 767 24.35 21.94 -7.28
N PRO A 768 25.23 22.74 -7.92
CA PRO A 768 25.91 22.36 -9.15
C PRO A 768 26.81 21.12 -9.00
#